data_AF-A0A3C1KWU7-F1
#
_entry.id   AF-A0A3C1KWU7-F1
#
_cell.length_a   1.000
_cell.length_b   1.000
_cell.length_c   1.000
_cell.angle_alpha   90.00
_cell.angle_beta   90.00
_cell.angle_gamma   90.00
#
_symmetry.space_group_name_H-M   'P 1'
#
loop_
_entity.id
_entity.type
_entity.pdbx_description
1 polymer ?
#
loop_
_entity_poly.entity_id
_entity_poly.type
_entity_poly.pdbx_seq_one_letter_code
_entity_poly.pdbx_strand_id
1 'polypeptide(L)'
;MKCFGPRSPALLVAALVCVFACQTQDNAASKSVEDLQTLIDQANRAASEAQRLSALRALQNHTDTDASLAADLALLLPIVENWAEGRERLWTPGDQDKAGEDGYLGGWFGWKMWPSSVSDNVFPPPISETSPLRPTWLLFRARMLIWQAIQNGALVETEEQRQKWFGEGRTLMTEYETLVGPQPLSGMYLDRPIAWTLDGPRLPESTPKWAQLQHEALRRLSFIARFWIEERQAVDGQLGGGWGDDVEAWRNFTSLLLAFEDPVLIAGFRKIAEGVWALPRLSGGYTSIKTDIEHSSEDTGDTLSMMLLLEPENPIWRKRALKLADLMTSLWMGTNDLGRPQFQSTWMTSSWVSSQERQACDTLYHTRAMQPALLLWQITEDPEEEKKLADALVPWLKTEALSAQSTARDKPEGIVPSALHWPSGEPGGPNSKWFNPGCHFNASPFKWPGPMRLMLRAFVLAYIKTNDAAFMAPLQSMAAWRREALKAPDANAPKGSGLWCGKQIGGHLADALGKYRLLSGDKSFDDLLTSDASEMAKYRMGIGSKPDDEKLENAWKGLRLNQAAWTTEVRWTDRILKWPKAYANWYSDLPKPDVNLLHTMTTGDVGSSALLPVLSPRLKDLPTRRATWVGPEGRQEVVLP
;
A
#
# COMPACT_ATOMS: atom_id res chain seq x y z
N MET A 1 -60.94 9.58 -33.15
CA MET A 1 -60.66 10.95 -33.64
C MET A 1 -59.32 10.91 -34.35
N LYS A 2 -59.34 10.66 -35.67
CA LYS A 2 -59.25 11.65 -36.77
C LYS A 2 -57.96 12.49 -36.69
N CYS A 3 -56.91 12.08 -37.40
CA CYS A 3 -56.53 12.48 -38.79
C CYS A 3 -55.66 13.75 -38.76
N PHE A 4 -54.53 13.90 -39.45
CA PHE A 4 -54.00 13.41 -40.73
C PHE A 4 -52.45 13.26 -40.59
N GLY A 5 -51.70 12.42 -41.30
CA GLY A 5 -51.88 11.81 -42.62
C GLY A 5 -50.61 12.07 -43.48
N PRO A 6 -49.86 11.05 -43.93
CA PRO A 6 -48.55 11.15 -44.59
C PRO A 6 -48.64 11.09 -46.13
N ARG A 7 -47.53 11.31 -46.85
CA ARG A 7 -47.36 10.91 -48.27
C ARG A 7 -45.92 10.50 -48.63
N SER A 8 -45.75 9.23 -49.02
CA SER A 8 -44.76 8.72 -50.00
C SER A 8 -45.34 8.86 -51.44
N PRO A 9 -44.80 8.34 -52.58
CA PRO A 9 -43.63 7.47 -52.83
C PRO A 9 -42.81 7.80 -54.14
N ALA A 10 -41.97 6.82 -54.54
CA ALA A 10 -40.88 6.71 -55.53
C ALA A 10 -41.16 6.84 -57.05
N LEU A 11 -40.07 6.68 -57.84
CA LEU A 11 -39.84 6.45 -59.31
C LEU A 11 -39.09 7.63 -60.00
N LEU A 12 -38.13 7.55 -60.94
CA LEU A 12 -37.69 6.57 -61.97
C LEU A 12 -36.26 7.05 -62.47
N VAL A 13 -35.19 6.25 -62.47
CA VAL A 13 -34.47 5.62 -63.63
C VAL A 13 -33.56 6.51 -64.54
N ALA A 14 -32.35 5.97 -64.81
CA ALA A 14 -31.40 6.20 -65.92
C ALA A 14 -30.66 7.56 -66.02
N ALA A 15 -29.47 7.70 -66.60
CA ALA A 15 -28.33 6.88 -67.01
C ALA A 15 -27.33 7.88 -67.62
N LEU A 16 -26.04 7.85 -67.27
CA LEU A 16 -24.98 8.38 -68.14
C LEU A 16 -23.62 7.83 -67.72
N VAL A 17 -23.27 6.74 -68.38
CA VAL A 17 -21.90 6.26 -68.58
C VAL A 17 -21.33 7.06 -69.75
N CYS A 18 -20.16 7.69 -69.56
CA CYS A 18 -19.05 7.60 -70.52
C CYS A 18 -17.77 8.25 -70.00
N VAL A 19 -16.77 7.39 -69.76
CA VAL A 19 -15.38 7.51 -70.23
C VAL A 19 -14.57 8.72 -69.74
N PHE A 20 -13.73 8.46 -68.72
CA PHE A 20 -12.30 8.73 -68.80
C PHE A 20 -11.55 7.67 -67.98
N ALA A 21 -11.13 6.61 -68.67
CA ALA A 21 -10.06 5.74 -68.22
C ALA A 21 -8.77 6.26 -68.87
N CYS A 22 -7.85 6.77 -68.05
CA CYS A 22 -6.43 6.75 -68.36
C CYS A 22 -5.63 6.77 -67.05
N GLN A 23 -5.17 5.58 -66.67
CA GLN A 23 -3.84 5.31 -66.12
C GLN A 23 -3.34 6.21 -64.98
N THR A 24 -3.51 5.72 -63.74
CA THR A 24 -2.37 5.47 -62.85
C THR A 24 -2.60 4.14 -62.12
N GLN A 25 -1.95 3.10 -62.65
CA GLN A 25 -1.66 1.87 -61.92
C GLN A 25 -0.77 2.18 -60.72
N ASP A 26 -0.88 1.32 -59.71
CA ASP A 26 0.09 1.06 -58.65
C ASP A 26 0.34 2.18 -57.63
N ASN A 27 -0.59 2.27 -56.67
CA ASN A 27 -0.25 2.58 -55.28
C ASN A 27 -0.86 1.51 -54.37
N ALA A 28 -0.54 0.25 -54.64
CA ALA A 28 -0.38 -0.71 -53.55
C ALA A 28 0.87 -0.27 -52.79
N ALA A 29 0.70 0.58 -51.78
CA ALA A 29 1.77 0.88 -50.85
C ALA A 29 2.22 -0.44 -50.21
N SER A 30 3.34 -0.99 -50.68
CA SER A 30 4.09 -1.95 -49.90
C SER A 30 4.38 -1.22 -48.58
N LYS A 31 3.87 -1.72 -47.45
CA LYS A 31 4.48 -1.40 -46.17
C LYS A 31 5.96 -1.74 -46.35
N SER A 32 6.83 -0.74 -46.40
CA SER A 32 8.27 -0.98 -46.38
C SER A 32 8.51 -1.84 -45.14
N VAL A 33 9.01 -3.06 -45.34
CA VAL A 33 9.46 -3.88 -44.23
C VAL A 33 10.51 -3.04 -43.50
N GLU A 34 10.24 -2.69 -42.25
CA GLU A 34 11.20 -1.91 -41.46
C GLU A 34 12.51 -2.70 -41.38
N ASP A 35 13.61 -2.02 -41.66
CA ASP A 35 14.95 -2.62 -41.65
C ASP A 35 15.27 -3.28 -40.29
N LEU A 36 15.95 -4.43 -40.34
CA LEU A 36 16.26 -5.26 -39.17
C LEU A 36 16.98 -4.45 -38.07
N GLN A 37 17.95 -3.61 -38.45
CA GLN A 37 18.71 -2.81 -37.48
C GLN A 37 17.82 -1.75 -36.83
N THR A 38 16.90 -1.16 -37.59
CA THR A 38 15.92 -0.20 -37.06
C THR A 38 15.04 -0.87 -36.00
N LEU A 39 14.56 -2.08 -36.26
CA LEU A 39 13.75 -2.85 -35.30
C LEU A 39 14.55 -3.23 -34.04
N ILE A 40 15.82 -3.62 -34.18
CA ILE A 40 16.73 -3.86 -33.06
C ILE A 40 16.92 -2.60 -32.21
N ASP A 41 17.15 -1.45 -32.85
CA ASP A 41 17.35 -0.19 -32.15
C ASP A 41 16.08 0.25 -31.42
N GLN A 42 14.92 0.11 -32.06
CA GLN A 42 13.62 0.33 -31.43
C GLN A 42 13.42 -0.60 -30.23
N ALA A 43 13.72 -1.90 -30.37
CA ALA A 43 13.62 -2.88 -29.29
C ALA A 43 14.56 -2.56 -28.12
N ASN A 44 15.74 -1.99 -28.37
CA ASN A 44 16.69 -1.65 -27.31
C ASN A 44 16.43 -0.29 -26.66
N ARG A 45 15.87 0.68 -27.39
CA ARG A 45 15.72 2.09 -26.99
C ARG A 45 14.28 2.57 -26.80
N ALA A 46 13.30 1.69 -26.91
CA ALA A 46 11.89 2.05 -26.78
C ALA A 46 11.60 2.84 -25.49
N ALA A 47 10.77 3.89 -25.61
CA ALA A 47 10.34 4.71 -24.49
C ALA A 47 9.26 4.05 -23.63
N SER A 48 8.62 2.99 -24.16
CA SER A 48 7.60 2.21 -23.46
C SER A 48 7.71 0.72 -23.79
N GLU A 49 7.17 -0.10 -22.90
CA GLU A 49 7.23 -1.56 -23.04
C GLU A 49 6.31 -2.06 -24.15
N ALA A 50 5.20 -1.36 -24.43
CA ALA A 50 4.35 -1.64 -25.58
C ALA A 50 5.08 -1.43 -26.91
N GLN A 51 5.84 -0.33 -27.04
CA GLN A 51 6.67 -0.09 -28.23
C GLN A 51 7.79 -1.13 -28.34
N ARG A 52 8.43 -1.46 -27.22
CA ARG A 52 9.48 -2.49 -27.16
C ARG A 52 8.95 -3.83 -27.65
N LEU A 53 7.80 -4.25 -27.14
CA LEU A 53 7.15 -5.48 -27.52
C LEU A 53 6.75 -5.49 -29.00
N SER A 54 6.23 -4.38 -29.52
CA SER A 54 5.91 -4.24 -30.94
C SER A 54 7.13 -4.46 -31.82
N ALA A 55 8.27 -3.86 -31.48
CA ALA A 55 9.52 -4.05 -32.22
C ALA A 55 10.03 -5.50 -32.14
N LEU A 56 10.00 -6.12 -30.96
CA LEU A 56 10.39 -7.53 -30.79
C LEU A 56 9.50 -8.50 -31.59
N ARG A 57 8.19 -8.24 -31.65
CA ARG A 57 7.27 -9.04 -32.50
C ARG A 57 7.50 -8.81 -33.99
N ALA A 58 7.85 -7.59 -34.39
CA ALA A 58 8.23 -7.32 -35.77
C ALA A 58 9.53 -8.06 -36.13
N LEU A 59 10.54 -8.08 -35.24
CA LEU A 59 11.76 -8.88 -35.40
C LEU A 59 11.46 -10.37 -35.55
N GLN A 60 10.55 -10.93 -34.73
CA GLN A 60 10.17 -12.34 -34.81
C GLN A 60 9.65 -12.75 -36.19
N ASN A 61 9.01 -11.81 -36.90
CA ASN A 61 8.40 -12.03 -38.21
C ASN A 61 9.26 -11.49 -39.37
N HIS A 62 10.44 -10.94 -39.08
CA HIS A 62 11.32 -10.36 -40.09
C HIS A 62 12.10 -11.46 -40.83
N THR A 63 12.25 -11.35 -42.15
CA THR A 63 12.87 -12.39 -42.99
C THR A 63 14.36 -12.57 -42.72
N ASP A 64 15.03 -11.51 -42.28
CA ASP A 64 16.48 -11.50 -42.06
C ASP A 64 16.88 -11.84 -40.61
N THR A 65 15.93 -12.30 -39.79
CA THR A 65 16.21 -12.77 -38.43
C THR A 65 16.89 -14.13 -38.48
N ASP A 66 18.20 -14.16 -38.19
CA ASP A 66 18.98 -15.41 -38.15
C ASP A 66 18.60 -16.31 -36.96
N ALA A 67 19.09 -17.56 -36.98
CA ALA A 67 18.76 -18.55 -35.97
C ALA A 67 19.25 -18.20 -34.55
N SER A 68 20.35 -17.46 -34.44
CA SER A 68 20.88 -17.03 -33.13
C SER A 68 20.01 -15.93 -32.54
N LEU A 69 19.68 -14.92 -33.34
CA LEU A 69 18.79 -13.84 -32.94
C LEU A 69 17.39 -14.37 -32.62
N ALA A 70 16.87 -15.33 -33.40
CA ALA A 70 15.59 -15.98 -33.12
C ALA A 70 15.59 -16.72 -31.77
N ALA A 71 16.70 -17.39 -31.42
CA ALA A 71 16.84 -18.09 -30.15
C ALA A 71 16.87 -17.11 -28.95
N ASP A 72 17.65 -16.03 -29.05
CA ASP A 72 17.71 -14.99 -28.02
C ASP A 72 16.34 -14.28 -27.87
N LEU A 73 15.68 -14.00 -28.99
CA LEU A 73 14.36 -13.38 -29.03
C LEU A 73 13.31 -14.29 -28.37
N ALA A 74 13.35 -15.60 -28.59
CA ALA A 74 12.44 -16.55 -27.96
C ALA A 74 12.56 -16.56 -26.43
N LEU A 75 13.73 -16.25 -25.88
CA LEU A 75 13.95 -16.11 -24.43
C LEU A 75 13.45 -14.76 -23.89
N LEU A 76 13.61 -13.68 -24.66
CA LEU A 76 13.22 -12.33 -24.23
C LEU A 76 11.74 -12.01 -24.43
N LEU A 77 11.13 -12.49 -25.50
CA LEU A 77 9.77 -12.10 -25.87
C LEU A 77 8.76 -12.35 -24.73
N PRO A 78 8.76 -13.52 -24.05
CA PRO A 78 7.85 -13.74 -22.93
C PRO A 78 8.07 -12.76 -21.77
N ILE A 79 9.31 -12.34 -21.53
CA ILE A 79 9.67 -11.39 -20.46
C ILE A 79 9.07 -10.02 -20.74
N VAL A 80 9.22 -9.53 -21.97
CA VAL A 80 8.69 -8.23 -22.40
C VAL A 80 7.16 -8.27 -22.50
N GLU A 81 6.59 -9.38 -22.93
CA GLU A 81 5.14 -9.61 -22.95
C GLU A 81 4.53 -9.52 -21.55
N ASN A 82 5.13 -10.18 -20.55
CA ASN A 82 4.68 -10.06 -19.15
C ASN A 82 4.67 -8.60 -18.66
N TRP A 83 5.66 -7.82 -19.10
CA TRP A 83 5.81 -6.44 -18.65
C TRP A 83 4.84 -5.47 -19.33
N ALA A 84 4.61 -5.65 -20.62
CA ALA A 84 3.81 -4.76 -21.46
C ALA A 84 2.32 -5.10 -21.47
N GLU A 85 1.99 -6.40 -21.46
CA GLU A 85 0.62 -6.91 -21.66
C GLU A 85 0.17 -7.83 -20.50
N GLY A 86 0.81 -7.71 -19.32
CA GLY A 86 0.50 -8.54 -18.16
C GLY A 86 -0.99 -8.52 -17.80
N ARG A 87 -1.62 -7.34 -17.82
CA ARG A 87 -3.06 -7.18 -17.54
C ARG A 87 -3.92 -7.79 -18.66
N GLU A 88 -3.56 -7.53 -19.91
CA GLU A 88 -4.36 -7.87 -21.08
C GLU A 88 -4.34 -9.37 -21.39
N ARG A 89 -3.23 -10.06 -21.10
CA ARG A 89 -3.02 -11.45 -21.55
C ARG A 89 -2.71 -12.45 -20.45
N LEU A 90 -2.17 -12.02 -19.32
CA LEU A 90 -1.50 -12.93 -18.37
C LEU A 90 -2.10 -12.90 -16.96
N TRP A 91 -2.96 -11.92 -16.69
CA TRP A 91 -3.92 -11.96 -15.61
C TRP A 91 -4.74 -13.25 -15.67
N THR A 92 -5.06 -13.80 -14.49
CA THR A 92 -6.07 -14.85 -14.34
C THR A 92 -7.14 -14.39 -13.35
N PRO A 93 -8.44 -14.56 -13.68
CA PRO A 93 -9.51 -14.20 -12.76
C PRO A 93 -9.60 -15.20 -11.62
N GLY A 94 -10.04 -14.73 -10.45
CA GLY A 94 -10.38 -15.60 -9.31
C GLY A 94 -9.25 -15.79 -8.29
N ASP A 95 -9.31 -16.93 -7.59
CA ASP A 95 -8.44 -17.23 -6.45
C ASP A 95 -7.08 -17.76 -6.94
N GLN A 96 -5.98 -17.15 -6.50
CA GLN A 96 -4.61 -17.55 -6.84
C GLN A 96 -4.00 -18.49 -5.76
N ASP A 97 -4.81 -19.02 -4.83
CA ASP A 97 -4.45 -19.97 -3.76
C ASP A 97 -3.26 -19.54 -2.86
N LYS A 98 -2.88 -18.26 -2.89
CA LYS A 98 -1.78 -17.68 -2.12
C LYS A 98 -2.24 -16.43 -1.39
N ALA A 99 -1.68 -16.22 -0.19
CA ALA A 99 -2.03 -15.10 0.67
C ALA A 99 -1.54 -13.73 0.14
N GLY A 100 -0.62 -13.69 -0.82
CA GLY A 100 -0.08 -12.45 -1.38
C GLY A 100 0.94 -12.67 -2.52
N GLU A 101 1.36 -11.55 -3.12
CA GLU A 101 2.50 -11.36 -4.03
C GLU A 101 2.58 -12.14 -5.38
N ASP A 102 1.53 -12.86 -5.81
CA ASP A 102 1.55 -13.68 -7.05
C ASP A 102 0.87 -13.04 -8.28
N GLY A 103 0.63 -11.73 -8.24
CA GLY A 103 -0.06 -11.04 -9.33
C GLY A 103 0.75 -10.94 -10.63
N TYR A 104 0.07 -10.55 -11.72
CA TYR A 104 0.62 -10.52 -13.07
C TYR A 104 1.79 -9.54 -13.27
N LEU A 105 2.04 -8.62 -12.33
CA LEU A 105 3.14 -7.65 -12.43
C LEU A 105 4.50 -8.24 -12.03
N GLY A 106 4.55 -8.91 -10.87
CA GLY A 106 5.78 -9.36 -10.22
C GLY A 106 5.85 -10.87 -9.90
N GLY A 107 4.70 -11.54 -9.75
CA GLY A 107 4.63 -12.91 -9.24
C GLY A 107 5.39 -13.94 -10.09
N TRP A 108 5.34 -13.79 -11.41
CA TRP A 108 5.95 -14.71 -12.37
C TRP A 108 7.49 -14.75 -12.35
N PHE A 109 8.16 -13.73 -11.80
CA PHE A 109 9.62 -13.71 -11.63
C PHE A 109 10.07 -13.70 -10.18
N GLY A 110 9.26 -13.20 -9.25
CA GLY A 110 9.71 -12.99 -7.87
C GLY A 110 10.22 -14.27 -7.21
N TRP A 111 9.50 -15.38 -7.38
CA TRP A 111 9.93 -16.69 -6.87
C TRP A 111 11.17 -17.24 -7.58
N LYS A 112 11.32 -17.00 -8.88
CA LYS A 112 12.48 -17.47 -9.66
C LYS A 112 13.77 -16.81 -9.23
N MET A 113 13.66 -15.61 -8.67
CA MET A 113 14.79 -14.84 -8.16
C MET A 113 15.07 -15.10 -6.68
N TRP A 114 14.33 -15.98 -6.00
CA TRP A 114 14.57 -16.23 -4.59
C TRP A 114 15.97 -16.82 -4.33
N PRO A 115 16.70 -16.45 -3.25
CA PRO A 115 18.06 -16.95 -3.02
C PRO A 115 18.21 -18.48 -3.05
N SER A 116 17.20 -19.24 -2.61
CA SER A 116 17.21 -20.71 -2.67
C SER A 116 16.96 -21.29 -4.07
N SER A 117 16.51 -20.49 -5.03
CA SER A 117 16.37 -20.86 -6.45
C SER A 117 17.50 -20.31 -7.34
N VAL A 118 18.31 -19.38 -6.81
CA VAL A 118 19.34 -18.63 -7.55
C VAL A 118 20.73 -19.29 -7.50
N SER A 119 20.97 -20.33 -6.69
CA SER A 119 22.30 -20.95 -6.64
C SER A 119 22.78 -21.51 -7.99
N ASP A 120 21.85 -21.82 -8.92
CA ASP A 120 22.20 -22.45 -10.20
C ASP A 120 21.50 -21.86 -11.45
N ASN A 121 20.55 -20.92 -11.33
CA ASN A 121 19.79 -20.39 -12.48
C ASN A 121 19.62 -18.86 -12.47
N VAL A 122 20.20 -18.18 -13.46
CA VAL A 122 20.01 -16.74 -13.72
C VAL A 122 18.64 -16.50 -14.35
N PHE A 123 17.90 -15.49 -13.87
CA PHE A 123 16.62 -15.06 -14.44
C PHE A 123 16.61 -13.57 -14.78
N PRO A 124 16.19 -13.15 -16.00
CA PRO A 124 15.78 -13.99 -17.14
C PRO A 124 16.89 -14.92 -17.61
N PRO A 125 16.56 -16.03 -18.31
CA PRO A 125 17.58 -16.90 -18.90
C PRO A 125 18.61 -16.07 -19.68
N PRO A 126 19.91 -16.34 -19.53
CA PRO A 126 20.94 -15.58 -20.23
C PRO A 126 20.80 -15.77 -21.75
N ILE A 127 21.03 -14.71 -22.50
CA ILE A 127 21.14 -14.72 -23.96
C ILE A 127 22.61 -14.57 -24.38
N SER A 128 22.92 -14.73 -25.67
CA SER A 128 24.30 -14.55 -26.16
C SER A 128 24.89 -13.18 -25.77
N GLU A 129 26.16 -13.15 -25.36
CA GLU A 129 26.86 -11.89 -25.05
C GLU A 129 27.04 -11.00 -26.27
N THR A 130 27.09 -11.60 -27.47
CA THR A 130 27.18 -10.89 -28.74
C THR A 130 25.81 -10.59 -29.36
N SER A 131 24.72 -10.94 -28.66
CA SER A 131 23.36 -10.71 -29.14
C SER A 131 23.10 -9.21 -29.35
N PRO A 132 22.52 -8.79 -30.49
CA PRO A 132 22.09 -7.41 -30.65
C PRO A 132 20.94 -7.04 -29.68
N LEU A 133 20.28 -8.00 -29.04
CA LEU A 133 19.26 -7.78 -28.00
C LEU A 133 19.81 -7.79 -26.57
N ARG A 134 21.15 -7.88 -26.40
CA ARG A 134 21.80 -7.78 -25.08
C ARG A 134 21.37 -6.57 -24.26
N PRO A 135 21.20 -5.35 -24.82
CA PRO A 135 20.70 -4.22 -24.05
C PRO A 135 19.32 -4.46 -23.46
N THR A 136 18.41 -5.08 -24.22
CA THR A 136 17.07 -5.43 -23.73
C THR A 136 17.18 -6.40 -22.55
N TRP A 137 18.00 -7.45 -22.65
CA TRP A 137 18.20 -8.39 -21.53
C TRP A 137 18.73 -7.71 -20.26
N LEU A 138 19.76 -6.86 -20.39
CA LEU A 138 20.37 -6.11 -19.30
C LEU A 138 19.33 -5.25 -18.57
N LEU A 139 18.51 -4.52 -19.33
CA LEU A 139 17.46 -3.66 -18.79
C LEU A 139 16.46 -4.43 -17.92
N PHE A 140 15.96 -5.57 -18.41
CA PHE A 140 14.98 -6.37 -17.65
C PHE A 140 15.59 -7.03 -16.42
N ARG A 141 16.78 -7.64 -16.55
CA ARG A 141 17.49 -8.25 -15.43
C ARG A 141 17.74 -7.24 -14.31
N ALA A 142 18.21 -6.04 -14.67
CA ALA A 142 18.46 -4.96 -13.73
C ALA A 142 17.18 -4.51 -13.00
N ARG A 143 16.09 -4.30 -13.73
CA ARG A 143 14.79 -3.91 -13.16
C ARG A 143 14.26 -4.97 -12.20
N MET A 144 14.33 -6.24 -12.57
CA MET A 144 13.86 -7.32 -11.71
C MET A 144 14.67 -7.44 -10.41
N LEU A 145 16.00 -7.33 -10.48
CA LEU A 145 16.86 -7.33 -9.28
C LEU A 145 16.48 -6.23 -8.31
N ILE A 146 16.34 -5.01 -8.82
CA ILE A 146 16.04 -3.84 -7.99
C ILE A 146 14.63 -3.95 -7.40
N TRP A 147 13.63 -4.30 -8.21
CA TRP A 147 12.26 -4.43 -7.71
C TRP A 147 12.11 -5.60 -6.72
N GLN A 148 12.78 -6.73 -6.94
CA GLN A 148 12.76 -7.85 -5.99
C GLN A 148 13.27 -7.43 -4.61
N ALA A 149 14.34 -6.64 -4.57
CA ALA A 149 14.88 -6.09 -3.32
C ALA A 149 14.01 -4.98 -2.72
N ILE A 150 13.25 -4.23 -3.54
CA ILE A 150 12.21 -3.31 -3.04
C ILE A 150 11.09 -4.10 -2.37
N GLN A 151 10.71 -5.28 -2.90
CA GLN A 151 9.66 -6.09 -2.29
C GLN A 151 10.06 -6.64 -0.95
N ASN A 152 11.25 -7.23 -0.89
CA ASN A 152 11.74 -7.94 0.27
C ASN A 152 12.93 -7.21 0.90
N GLY A 153 12.64 -6.44 1.96
CA GLY A 153 13.66 -5.71 2.71
C GLY A 153 14.78 -6.58 3.29
N ALA A 154 14.54 -7.87 3.53
CA ALA A 154 15.57 -8.80 4.00
C ALA A 154 16.70 -9.00 2.99
N LEU A 155 16.47 -8.68 1.71
CA LEU A 155 17.48 -8.74 0.64
C LEU A 155 18.42 -7.53 0.62
N VAL A 156 18.23 -6.56 1.53
CA VAL A 156 19.02 -5.32 1.58
C VAL A 156 19.40 -4.92 3.01
N GLU A 157 19.26 -5.83 3.98
CA GLU A 157 19.60 -5.56 5.38
C GLU A 157 21.11 -5.35 5.55
N THR A 158 21.94 -6.23 4.98
CA THR A 158 23.40 -6.10 5.01
C THR A 158 23.94 -5.36 3.79
N GLU A 159 25.13 -4.79 3.91
CA GLU A 159 25.83 -4.16 2.77
C GLU A 159 26.09 -5.16 1.65
N GLU A 160 26.52 -6.39 2.00
CA GLU A 160 26.74 -7.47 1.04
C GLU A 160 25.47 -7.80 0.25
N GLN A 161 24.34 -7.95 0.96
CA GLN A 161 23.05 -8.19 0.33
C GLN A 161 22.63 -7.01 -0.57
N ARG A 162 22.80 -5.76 -0.11
CA ARG A 162 22.55 -4.58 -0.95
C ARG A 162 23.36 -4.58 -2.23
N GLN A 163 24.66 -4.86 -2.15
CA GLN A 163 25.52 -4.89 -3.34
C GLN A 163 25.12 -6.02 -4.29
N LYS A 164 24.73 -7.18 -3.76
CA LYS A 164 24.21 -8.30 -4.56
C LYS A 164 22.97 -7.93 -5.37
N TRP A 165 22.06 -7.13 -4.80
CA TRP A 165 20.78 -6.83 -5.46
C TRP A 165 20.78 -5.49 -6.18
N PHE A 166 20.95 -4.40 -5.43
CA PHE A 166 20.98 -3.06 -5.99
C PHE A 166 22.29 -2.77 -6.72
N GLY A 167 23.43 -3.22 -6.19
CA GLY A 167 24.72 -3.06 -6.86
C GLY A 167 24.76 -3.77 -8.22
N GLU A 168 24.42 -5.07 -8.26
CA GLU A 168 24.33 -5.84 -9.52
C GLU A 168 23.34 -5.19 -10.49
N GLY A 169 22.13 -4.86 -10.03
CA GLY A 169 21.13 -4.21 -10.87
C GLY A 169 21.62 -2.89 -11.48
N ARG A 170 22.34 -2.07 -10.70
CA ARG A 170 22.92 -0.80 -11.19
C ARG A 170 24.09 -1.00 -12.14
N THR A 171 24.93 -2.01 -11.92
CA THR A 171 26.00 -2.39 -12.85
C THR A 171 25.42 -2.76 -14.21
N LEU A 172 24.39 -3.62 -14.24
CA LEU A 172 23.72 -4.01 -15.47
C LEU A 172 23.02 -2.84 -16.16
N MET A 173 22.42 -1.92 -15.39
CA MET A 173 21.82 -0.70 -15.92
C MET A 173 22.88 0.25 -16.52
N THR A 174 24.10 0.27 -15.97
CA THR A 174 25.22 1.08 -16.49
C THR A 174 25.81 0.46 -17.77
N GLU A 175 25.90 -0.87 -17.83
CA GLU A 175 26.27 -1.60 -19.06
C GLU A 175 25.25 -1.34 -20.17
N TYR A 176 23.95 -1.37 -19.85
CA TYR A 176 22.88 -0.98 -20.77
C TYR A 176 23.11 0.41 -21.39
N GLU A 177 23.37 1.44 -20.56
CA GLU A 177 23.61 2.80 -21.08
C GLU A 177 24.91 2.92 -21.88
N THR A 178 25.91 2.09 -21.61
CA THR A 178 27.14 2.06 -22.41
C THR A 178 26.86 1.59 -23.84
N LEU A 179 25.90 0.68 -24.02
CA LEU A 179 25.52 0.12 -25.32
C LEU A 179 24.53 1.00 -26.10
N VAL A 180 23.59 1.66 -25.42
CA VAL A 180 22.49 2.39 -26.07
C VAL A 180 22.47 3.90 -25.83
N GLY A 181 23.40 4.41 -25.03
CA GLY A 181 23.40 5.78 -24.53
C GLY A 181 22.41 6.00 -23.37
N PRO A 182 22.52 7.13 -22.65
CA PRO A 182 21.62 7.44 -21.53
C PRO A 182 20.16 7.48 -21.96
N GLN A 183 19.30 6.77 -21.22
CA GLN A 183 17.84 6.79 -21.42
C GLN A 183 17.15 7.40 -20.19
N PRO A 184 15.95 7.99 -20.33
CA PRO A 184 15.21 8.50 -19.18
C PRO A 184 14.98 7.41 -18.12
N LEU A 185 14.51 6.23 -18.54
CA LEU A 185 14.22 5.13 -17.62
C LEU A 185 15.46 4.67 -16.85
N SER A 186 16.57 4.38 -17.53
CA SER A 186 17.83 3.99 -16.87
C SER A 186 18.37 5.12 -15.99
N GLY A 187 18.21 6.37 -16.41
CA GLY A 187 18.53 7.55 -15.60
C GLY A 187 17.80 7.58 -14.26
N MET A 188 16.51 7.21 -14.23
CA MET A 188 15.76 7.08 -12.98
C MET A 188 16.42 6.09 -12.00
N TYR A 189 16.92 4.97 -12.51
CA TYR A 189 17.63 3.95 -11.73
C TYR A 189 19.06 4.37 -11.35
N LEU A 190 19.67 5.28 -12.10
CA LEU A 190 21.04 5.78 -11.96
C LEU A 190 21.08 7.25 -11.49
N ASP A 191 20.22 7.58 -10.54
CA ASP A 191 20.23 8.84 -9.77
C ASP A 191 20.01 10.13 -10.57
N ARG A 192 19.40 10.01 -11.76
CA ARG A 192 18.97 11.14 -12.60
C ARG A 192 17.45 11.21 -12.58
N PRO A 193 16.85 11.90 -11.57
CA PRO A 193 15.41 11.97 -11.45
C PRO A 193 14.79 12.71 -12.64
N ILE A 194 13.65 12.20 -13.11
CA ILE A 194 12.91 12.72 -14.26
C ILE A 194 11.77 13.60 -13.75
N ALA A 195 11.80 14.89 -14.06
CA ALA A 195 10.67 15.76 -13.79
C ALA A 195 9.49 15.42 -14.72
N TRP A 196 8.26 15.54 -14.22
CA TRP A 196 7.06 15.35 -15.03
C TRP A 196 5.98 16.39 -14.72
N THR A 197 5.22 16.75 -15.74
CA THR A 197 4.19 17.78 -15.69
C THR A 197 2.80 17.16 -15.65
N LEU A 198 1.87 17.88 -15.03
CA LEU A 198 0.43 17.62 -15.14
C LEU A 198 -0.19 18.74 -15.97
N ASP A 199 -0.97 18.37 -16.98
CA ASP A 199 -1.78 19.33 -17.72
C ASP A 199 -2.84 19.95 -16.81
N GLY A 200 -3.17 21.23 -17.01
CA GLY A 200 -4.25 21.90 -16.28
C GLY A 200 -4.03 23.40 -16.13
N PRO A 201 -5.06 24.12 -15.66
CA PRO A 201 -4.99 25.57 -15.51
C PRO A 201 -3.94 25.95 -14.46
N ARG A 202 -3.17 26.99 -14.75
CA ARG A 202 -2.34 27.64 -13.73
C ARG A 202 -3.26 28.34 -12.73
N LEU A 203 -3.00 28.12 -11.45
CA LEU A 203 -3.73 28.83 -10.41
C LEU A 203 -3.36 30.33 -10.42
N PRO A 204 -4.30 31.24 -10.11
CA PRO A 204 -4.01 32.66 -9.95
C PRO A 204 -2.94 32.88 -8.89
N GLU A 205 -2.05 33.85 -9.12
CA GLU A 205 -0.99 34.21 -8.16
C GLU A 205 -1.54 34.66 -6.81
N SER A 206 -2.78 35.14 -6.76
CA SER A 206 -3.50 35.48 -5.52
C SER A 206 -3.88 34.27 -4.65
N THR A 207 -3.78 33.05 -5.18
CA THR A 207 -4.07 31.82 -4.41
C THR A 207 -3.02 31.66 -3.31
N PRO A 208 -3.39 31.41 -2.05
CA PRO A 208 -2.42 31.18 -0.98
C PRO A 208 -1.43 30.06 -1.33
N LYS A 209 -0.14 30.25 -1.03
CA LYS A 209 0.92 29.31 -1.44
C LYS A 209 0.70 27.88 -0.92
N TRP A 210 0.31 27.72 0.34
CA TRP A 210 -0.07 26.42 0.91
C TRP A 210 -1.17 25.71 0.09
N ALA A 211 -2.14 26.46 -0.45
CA ALA A 211 -3.25 25.92 -1.23
C ALA A 211 -2.77 25.50 -2.62
N GLN A 212 -1.87 26.26 -3.24
CA GLN A 212 -1.23 25.86 -4.50
C GLN A 212 -0.41 24.58 -4.34
N LEU A 213 0.39 24.48 -3.26
CA LEU A 213 1.22 23.31 -2.96
C LEU A 213 0.37 22.05 -2.69
N GLN A 214 -0.69 22.19 -1.88
CA GLN A 214 -1.61 21.08 -1.61
C GLN A 214 -2.36 20.65 -2.88
N HIS A 215 -2.85 21.61 -3.67
CA HIS A 215 -3.53 21.32 -4.94
C HIS A 215 -2.65 20.49 -5.86
N GLU A 216 -1.41 20.93 -6.09
CA GLU A 216 -0.47 20.20 -6.94
C GLU A 216 -0.24 18.78 -6.41
N ALA A 217 -0.01 18.63 -5.10
CA ALA A 217 0.23 17.34 -4.48
C ALA A 217 -0.96 16.38 -4.61
N LEU A 218 -2.18 16.84 -4.33
CA LEU A 218 -3.39 16.04 -4.47
C LEU A 218 -3.67 15.68 -5.92
N ARG A 219 -3.42 16.57 -6.88
CA ARG A 219 -3.57 16.28 -8.32
C ARG A 219 -2.58 15.22 -8.78
N ARG A 220 -1.32 15.26 -8.33
CA ARG A 220 -0.32 14.24 -8.63
C ARG A 220 -0.66 12.90 -7.99
N LEU A 221 -1.09 12.91 -6.73
CA LEU A 221 -1.53 11.70 -6.06
C LEU A 221 -2.77 11.10 -6.75
N SER A 222 -3.71 11.94 -7.19
CA SER A 222 -4.91 11.51 -7.93
C SER A 222 -4.56 10.93 -9.29
N PHE A 223 -3.60 11.51 -10.02
CA PHE A 223 -3.08 10.93 -11.25
C PHE A 223 -2.53 9.52 -11.01
N ILE A 224 -1.70 9.35 -9.96
CA ILE A 224 -1.12 8.05 -9.62
C ILE A 224 -2.24 7.05 -9.27
N ALA A 225 -3.19 7.44 -8.42
CA ALA A 225 -4.31 6.57 -8.05
C ALA A 225 -5.15 6.15 -9.26
N ARG A 226 -5.45 7.09 -10.16
CA ARG A 226 -6.21 6.85 -11.39
C ARG A 226 -5.48 5.94 -12.35
N PHE A 227 -4.16 6.07 -12.51
CA PHE A 227 -3.37 5.13 -13.31
C PHE A 227 -3.61 3.68 -12.85
N TRP A 228 -3.62 3.42 -11.54
CA TRP A 228 -3.86 2.06 -11.03
C TRP A 228 -5.28 1.57 -11.34
N ILE A 229 -6.29 2.44 -11.25
CA ILE A 229 -7.68 2.06 -11.53
C ILE A 229 -7.97 1.96 -13.03
N GLU A 230 -7.50 2.89 -13.84
CA GLU A 230 -7.83 3.00 -15.26
C GLU A 230 -6.91 2.14 -16.14
N GLU A 231 -5.62 2.04 -15.78
CA GLU A 231 -4.60 1.35 -16.60
C GLU A 231 -4.17 -0.02 -16.06
N ARG A 232 -4.41 -0.33 -14.78
CA ARG A 232 -3.97 -1.60 -14.16
C ARG A 232 -5.10 -2.48 -13.64
N GLN A 233 -6.21 -1.90 -13.20
CA GLN A 233 -7.31 -2.70 -12.71
C GLN A 233 -7.93 -3.52 -13.84
N ALA A 234 -8.00 -4.84 -13.69
CA ALA A 234 -8.73 -5.67 -14.66
C ALA A 234 -10.12 -6.06 -14.15
N VAL A 235 -10.78 -6.98 -14.85
CA VAL A 235 -12.25 -7.10 -14.83
C VAL A 235 -12.80 -7.52 -13.46
N ASP A 236 -12.10 -8.34 -12.69
CA ASP A 236 -12.53 -8.79 -11.36
C ASP A 236 -12.09 -7.88 -10.21
N GLY A 237 -11.25 -6.87 -10.48
CA GLY A 237 -10.77 -5.91 -9.49
C GLY A 237 -9.28 -5.95 -9.17
N GLN A 238 -8.52 -7.00 -9.49
CA GLN A 238 -7.07 -7.03 -9.19
C GLN A 238 -6.34 -5.85 -9.86
N LEU A 239 -5.29 -5.36 -9.21
CA LEU A 239 -4.37 -4.34 -9.72
C LEU A 239 -3.06 -4.95 -10.25
N GLY A 240 -2.78 -6.21 -9.89
CA GLY A 240 -1.70 -7.00 -10.45
C GLY A 240 -0.52 -7.27 -9.51
N GLY A 241 -0.57 -6.80 -8.26
CA GLY A 241 0.34 -7.26 -7.20
C GLY A 241 -0.08 -8.63 -6.63
N GLY A 242 -1.35 -9.00 -6.82
CA GLY A 242 -1.98 -10.14 -6.17
C GLY A 242 -2.91 -9.64 -5.07
N TRP A 243 -3.94 -10.41 -4.71
CA TRP A 243 -5.01 -9.90 -3.85
C TRP A 243 -4.53 -9.27 -2.53
N GLY A 244 -3.60 -9.92 -1.80
CA GLY A 244 -3.04 -9.39 -0.55
C GLY A 244 -2.39 -8.01 -0.71
N ASP A 245 -1.56 -7.83 -1.74
CA ASP A 245 -0.92 -6.56 -2.05
C ASP A 245 -1.90 -5.52 -2.62
N ASP A 246 -2.85 -5.96 -3.44
CA ASP A 246 -3.80 -5.09 -4.15
C ASP A 246 -4.73 -4.39 -3.14
N VAL A 247 -5.14 -5.10 -2.08
CA VAL A 247 -5.96 -4.53 -1.01
C VAL A 247 -5.19 -3.52 -0.17
N GLU A 248 -3.85 -3.52 -0.17
CA GLU A 248 -3.07 -2.50 0.55
C GLU A 248 -2.92 -1.18 -0.21
N ALA A 249 -3.14 -1.19 -1.53
CA ALA A 249 -2.87 -0.04 -2.40
C ALA A 249 -3.56 1.25 -1.92
N TRP A 250 -4.77 1.14 -1.36
CA TRP A 250 -5.55 2.29 -0.89
C TRP A 250 -4.86 3.09 0.21
N ARG A 251 -3.97 2.48 1.00
CA ARG A 251 -3.29 3.13 2.13
C ARG A 251 -2.57 4.39 1.69
N ASN A 252 -2.01 4.37 0.47
CA ASN A 252 -1.33 5.51 -0.16
C ASN A 252 -2.29 6.63 -0.61
N PHE A 253 -3.58 6.32 -0.77
CA PHE A 253 -4.60 7.20 -1.36
C PHE A 253 -5.70 7.59 -0.36
N THR A 254 -5.52 7.27 0.92
CA THR A 254 -6.45 7.58 2.02
C THR A 254 -6.91 9.05 2.01
N SER A 255 -6.01 10.00 1.77
CA SER A 255 -6.36 11.43 1.71
C SER A 255 -7.37 11.74 0.60
N LEU A 256 -7.26 11.09 -0.56
CA LEU A 256 -8.21 11.24 -1.65
C LEU A 256 -9.56 10.60 -1.31
N LEU A 257 -9.53 9.36 -0.80
CA LEU A 257 -10.72 8.56 -0.55
C LEU A 257 -11.60 9.12 0.58
N LEU A 258 -10.97 9.64 1.63
CA LEU A 258 -11.67 10.11 2.82
C LEU A 258 -11.96 11.60 2.81
N ALA A 259 -11.29 12.41 1.99
CA ALA A 259 -11.57 13.84 1.92
C ALA A 259 -12.46 14.24 0.72
N PHE A 260 -12.52 13.42 -0.34
CA PHE A 260 -13.19 13.78 -1.59
C PHE A 260 -14.16 12.70 -2.07
N GLU A 261 -15.24 13.11 -2.75
CA GLU A 261 -16.17 12.23 -3.44
C GLU A 261 -15.70 12.00 -4.90
N ASP A 262 -14.60 11.27 -5.11
CA ASP A 262 -14.16 10.87 -6.46
C ASP A 262 -14.84 9.56 -6.90
N PRO A 263 -15.79 9.59 -7.86
CA PRO A 263 -16.54 8.40 -8.26
C PRO A 263 -15.65 7.35 -8.92
N VAL A 264 -14.56 7.72 -9.60
CA VAL A 264 -13.66 6.77 -10.26
C VAL A 264 -12.87 6.02 -9.21
N LEU A 265 -12.28 6.72 -8.24
CA LEU A 265 -11.53 6.08 -7.17
C LEU A 265 -12.44 5.21 -6.31
N ILE A 266 -13.59 5.73 -5.88
CA ILE A 266 -14.56 4.99 -5.06
C ILE A 266 -15.03 3.72 -5.79
N ALA A 267 -15.37 3.80 -7.07
CA ALA A 267 -15.77 2.63 -7.86
C ALA A 267 -14.61 1.63 -8.02
N GLY A 268 -13.40 2.12 -8.26
CA GLY A 268 -12.20 1.29 -8.35
C GLY A 268 -11.94 0.50 -7.06
N PHE A 269 -11.96 1.15 -5.90
CA PHE A 269 -11.76 0.46 -4.62
C PHE A 269 -12.91 -0.46 -4.24
N ARG A 270 -14.16 -0.07 -4.53
CA ARG A 270 -15.31 -0.96 -4.36
C ARG A 270 -15.11 -2.23 -5.17
N LYS A 271 -14.63 -2.13 -6.41
CA LYS A 271 -14.37 -3.28 -7.27
C LYS A 271 -13.28 -4.20 -6.73
N ILE A 272 -12.21 -3.66 -6.12
CA ILE A 272 -11.20 -4.48 -5.41
C ILE A 272 -11.87 -5.23 -4.26
N ALA A 273 -12.65 -4.53 -3.42
CA ALA A 273 -13.32 -5.14 -2.27
C ALA A 273 -14.34 -6.21 -2.69
N GLU A 274 -15.19 -5.93 -3.68
CA GLU A 274 -16.15 -6.90 -4.20
C GLU A 274 -15.45 -8.10 -4.84
N GLY A 275 -14.37 -7.86 -5.59
CA GLY A 275 -13.53 -8.88 -6.20
C GLY A 275 -12.97 -9.86 -5.17
N VAL A 276 -12.30 -9.36 -4.12
CA VAL A 276 -11.71 -10.23 -3.10
C VAL A 276 -12.80 -11.00 -2.33
N TRP A 277 -13.93 -10.34 -2.03
CA TRP A 277 -15.04 -10.96 -1.30
C TRP A 277 -15.89 -11.92 -2.13
N ALA A 278 -15.70 -11.96 -3.46
CA ALA A 278 -16.28 -12.97 -4.33
C ALA A 278 -15.50 -14.30 -4.30
N LEU A 279 -14.30 -14.31 -3.72
CA LEU A 279 -13.43 -15.47 -3.72
C LEU A 279 -13.91 -16.54 -2.72
N PRO A 280 -13.86 -17.83 -3.08
CA PRO A 280 -14.30 -18.91 -2.20
C PRO A 280 -13.60 -18.90 -0.84
N ARG A 281 -12.32 -18.50 -0.77
CA ARG A 281 -11.55 -18.44 0.48
C ARG A 281 -12.11 -17.46 1.52
N LEU A 282 -12.89 -16.46 1.13
CA LEU A 282 -13.51 -15.49 2.06
C LEU A 282 -14.96 -15.84 2.42
N SER A 283 -15.52 -16.96 1.92
CA SER A 283 -16.90 -17.37 2.18
C SER A 283 -17.24 -17.50 3.67
N GLY A 284 -16.26 -17.84 4.51
CA GLY A 284 -16.41 -17.94 5.96
C GLY A 284 -16.33 -16.60 6.73
N GLY A 285 -16.15 -15.47 6.04
CA GLY A 285 -15.97 -14.13 6.64
C GLY A 285 -14.53 -13.75 6.93
N TYR A 286 -13.58 -14.66 6.66
CA TYR A 286 -12.13 -14.48 6.78
C TYR A 286 -11.45 -15.53 5.90
N THR A 287 -10.20 -15.32 5.51
CA THR A 287 -9.49 -16.20 4.57
C THR A 287 -9.39 -17.63 5.08
N SER A 288 -9.52 -18.61 4.17
CA SER A 288 -9.20 -20.01 4.41
C SER A 288 -7.72 -20.34 4.19
N ILE A 289 -6.92 -19.37 3.71
CA ILE A 289 -5.49 -19.54 3.50
C ILE A 289 -4.78 -19.59 4.85
N LYS A 290 -4.05 -20.67 5.10
CA LYS A 290 -3.27 -20.87 6.31
C LYS A 290 -1.92 -20.17 6.16
N THR A 291 -1.86 -18.94 6.65
CA THR A 291 -0.64 -18.13 6.72
C THR A 291 -0.59 -17.43 8.08
N ASP A 292 0.47 -16.67 8.35
CA ASP A 292 0.54 -15.86 9.56
C ASP A 292 -0.47 -14.71 9.59
N ILE A 293 -0.74 -14.20 10.78
CA ILE A 293 -1.76 -13.20 11.06
C ILE A 293 -1.54 -11.87 10.32
N GLU A 294 -0.30 -11.53 9.94
CA GLU A 294 -0.08 -10.33 9.13
C GLU A 294 -0.76 -10.52 7.78
N HIS A 295 -0.41 -11.59 7.06
CA HIS A 295 -0.89 -11.88 5.71
C HIS A 295 -2.34 -12.37 5.68
N SER A 296 -2.79 -13.14 6.67
CA SER A 296 -4.18 -13.62 6.69
C SER A 296 -5.18 -12.48 6.92
N SER A 297 -4.71 -11.38 7.52
CA SER A 297 -5.55 -10.23 7.86
C SER A 297 -5.76 -9.24 6.73
N GLU A 298 -4.98 -9.29 5.66
CA GLU A 298 -4.93 -8.21 4.65
C GLU A 298 -6.24 -8.13 3.87
N ASP A 299 -6.64 -9.24 3.23
CA ASP A 299 -7.88 -9.38 2.46
C ASP A 299 -9.09 -8.77 3.18
N THR A 300 -9.22 -9.06 4.47
CA THR A 300 -10.38 -8.67 5.29
C THR A 300 -10.19 -7.29 5.94
N GLY A 301 -9.05 -7.07 6.58
CA GLY A 301 -8.74 -5.87 7.35
C GLY A 301 -8.71 -4.63 6.47
N ASP A 302 -8.04 -4.71 5.32
CA ASP A 302 -7.87 -3.57 4.43
C ASP A 302 -9.15 -3.25 3.64
N THR A 303 -9.85 -4.26 3.12
CA THR A 303 -11.06 -4.00 2.34
C THR A 303 -12.24 -3.58 3.21
N LEU A 304 -12.52 -4.28 4.31
CA LEU A 304 -13.68 -3.92 5.15
C LEU A 304 -13.49 -2.59 5.84
N SER A 305 -12.28 -2.28 6.33
CA SER A 305 -12.04 -1.00 6.99
C SER A 305 -12.31 0.16 6.02
N MET A 306 -11.78 0.07 4.79
CA MET A 306 -12.03 1.12 3.80
C MET A 306 -13.51 1.19 3.39
N MET A 307 -14.17 0.06 3.16
CA MET A 307 -15.59 0.06 2.77
C MET A 307 -16.51 0.58 3.89
N LEU A 308 -16.20 0.32 5.16
CA LEU A 308 -16.93 0.91 6.29
C LEU A 308 -16.75 2.44 6.37
N LEU A 309 -15.59 2.97 5.96
CA LEU A 309 -15.37 4.43 5.92
C LEU A 309 -16.07 5.08 4.72
N LEU A 310 -16.12 4.39 3.57
CA LEU A 310 -16.73 4.92 2.34
C LEU A 310 -18.25 4.76 2.30
N GLU A 311 -18.75 3.67 2.88
CA GLU A 311 -20.16 3.23 2.86
C GLU A 311 -20.59 2.69 4.25
N PRO A 312 -20.59 3.54 5.29
CA PRO A 312 -20.86 3.12 6.66
C PRO A 312 -22.24 2.45 6.83
N GLU A 313 -23.23 2.85 6.03
CA GLU A 313 -24.60 2.34 6.09
C GLU A 313 -24.83 1.06 5.26
N ASN A 314 -23.82 0.58 4.53
CA ASN A 314 -24.01 -0.60 3.68
C ASN A 314 -24.10 -1.88 4.54
N PRO A 315 -25.25 -2.59 4.54
CA PRO A 315 -25.48 -3.72 5.44
C PRO A 315 -24.57 -4.91 5.13
N ILE A 316 -24.04 -5.02 3.91
CA ILE A 316 -23.15 -6.13 3.53
C ILE A 316 -21.80 -5.98 4.24
N TRP A 317 -21.20 -4.79 4.19
CA TRP A 317 -19.89 -4.53 4.82
C TRP A 317 -19.99 -4.62 6.35
N ARG A 318 -21.05 -4.08 6.93
CA ARG A 318 -21.33 -4.19 8.37
C ARG A 318 -21.47 -5.63 8.82
N LYS A 319 -22.30 -6.43 8.12
CA LYS A 319 -22.47 -7.86 8.43
C LYS A 319 -21.15 -8.64 8.34
N ARG A 320 -20.30 -8.33 7.35
CA ARG A 320 -18.96 -8.93 7.21
C ARG A 320 -18.06 -8.56 8.39
N ALA A 321 -18.09 -7.32 8.87
CA ALA A 321 -17.33 -6.92 10.07
C ALA A 321 -17.86 -7.59 11.34
N LEU A 322 -19.18 -7.70 11.52
CA LEU A 322 -19.79 -8.41 12.66
C LEU A 322 -19.42 -9.90 12.69
N LYS A 323 -19.20 -10.51 11.52
CA LYS A 323 -18.77 -11.92 11.43
C LYS A 323 -17.40 -12.15 12.09
N LEU A 324 -16.54 -11.13 12.15
CA LEU A 324 -15.26 -11.23 12.85
C LEU A 324 -15.45 -11.37 14.36
N ALA A 325 -16.44 -10.69 14.95
CA ALA A 325 -16.78 -10.88 16.37
C ALA A 325 -17.26 -12.32 16.66
N ASP A 326 -18.00 -12.93 15.73
CA ASP A 326 -18.41 -14.33 15.84
C ASP A 326 -17.20 -15.27 15.77
N LEU A 327 -16.30 -15.07 14.80
CA LEU A 327 -15.09 -15.90 14.66
C LEU A 327 -14.16 -15.76 15.86
N MET A 328 -13.99 -14.53 16.35
CA MET A 328 -13.21 -14.21 17.53
C MET A 328 -13.69 -15.00 18.76
N THR A 329 -14.98 -15.01 19.02
CA THR A 329 -15.56 -15.62 20.23
C THR A 329 -15.82 -17.12 20.12
N SER A 330 -16.10 -17.63 18.92
CA SER A 330 -16.46 -19.05 18.72
C SER A 330 -15.30 -19.95 18.30
N LEU A 331 -14.21 -19.37 17.77
CA LEU A 331 -13.13 -20.15 17.16
C LEU A 331 -11.73 -19.63 17.55
N TRP A 332 -11.45 -18.35 17.38
CA TRP A 332 -10.08 -17.83 17.45
C TRP A 332 -9.54 -17.68 18.86
N MET A 333 -10.39 -17.33 19.82
CA MET A 333 -10.00 -17.16 21.21
C MET A 333 -10.33 -18.36 22.08
N GLY A 334 -9.59 -18.48 23.18
CA GLY A 334 -9.91 -19.35 24.30
C GLY A 334 -9.68 -18.63 25.62
N THR A 335 -9.99 -19.31 26.73
CA THR A 335 -9.65 -18.83 28.08
C THR A 335 -8.24 -19.30 28.44
N ASN A 336 -7.35 -18.37 28.73
CA ASN A 336 -5.98 -18.64 29.11
C ASN A 336 -5.87 -19.13 30.57
N ASP A 337 -4.67 -19.55 30.99
CA ASP A 337 -4.41 -20.07 32.34
C ASP A 337 -4.62 -19.01 33.46
N LEU A 338 -4.69 -17.73 33.07
CA LEU A 338 -5.04 -16.61 33.96
C LEU A 338 -6.56 -16.35 34.02
N GLY A 339 -7.38 -17.19 33.37
CA GLY A 339 -8.84 -17.09 33.35
C GLY A 339 -9.38 -15.99 32.42
N ARG A 340 -8.61 -15.55 31.43
CA ARG A 340 -8.96 -14.41 30.55
C ARG A 340 -9.05 -14.81 29.07
N PRO A 341 -9.95 -14.21 28.27
CA PRO A 341 -10.00 -14.44 26.83
C PRO A 341 -8.76 -13.89 26.11
N GLN A 342 -8.17 -14.69 25.22
CA GLN A 342 -7.07 -14.27 24.34
C GLN A 342 -7.07 -15.08 23.05
N PHE A 343 -6.43 -14.59 21.99
CA PHE A 343 -6.20 -15.36 20.77
C PHE A 343 -5.28 -16.55 21.03
N GLN A 344 -5.59 -17.69 20.41
CA GLN A 344 -4.83 -18.93 20.62
C GLN A 344 -3.60 -19.03 19.72
N SER A 345 -3.61 -18.41 18.54
CA SER A 345 -2.53 -18.56 17.57
C SER A 345 -2.47 -17.41 16.57
N THR A 346 -1.25 -17.15 16.11
CA THR A 346 -0.95 -16.26 14.97
C THR A 346 -1.24 -16.90 13.62
N TRP A 347 -1.77 -18.13 13.58
CA TRP A 347 -2.17 -18.83 12.36
C TRP A 347 -3.63 -19.25 12.51
N MET A 348 -4.51 -18.49 11.89
CA MET A 348 -5.96 -18.71 11.96
C MET A 348 -6.65 -18.37 10.64
N THR A 349 -7.81 -18.99 10.45
CA THR A 349 -8.66 -18.88 9.25
C THR A 349 -10.12 -18.80 9.67
N SER A 350 -11.05 -18.69 8.73
CA SER A 350 -12.49 -18.74 9.04
C SER A 350 -13.01 -20.07 9.62
N SER A 351 -12.21 -21.15 9.60
CA SER A 351 -12.65 -22.47 10.09
C SER A 351 -11.58 -23.28 10.83
N TRP A 352 -10.39 -22.70 11.07
CA TRP A 352 -9.26 -23.40 11.68
C TRP A 352 -8.35 -22.44 12.43
N VAL A 353 -7.78 -22.92 13.53
CA VAL A 353 -6.75 -22.25 14.33
C VAL A 353 -5.63 -23.26 14.58
N SER A 354 -4.39 -22.83 14.44
CA SER A 354 -3.26 -23.72 14.67
C SER A 354 -3.10 -24.10 16.14
N SER A 355 -2.76 -25.37 16.38
CA SER A 355 -2.35 -25.89 17.68
C SER A 355 -0.82 -26.02 17.81
N GLN A 356 -0.05 -25.53 16.84
CA GLN A 356 1.41 -25.60 16.89
C GLN A 356 1.96 -24.66 17.95
N GLU A 357 2.77 -25.17 18.87
CA GLU A 357 3.38 -24.39 19.96
C GLU A 357 4.11 -23.16 19.43
N ARG A 358 4.92 -23.30 18.37
CA ARG A 358 5.66 -22.19 17.74
C ARG A 358 4.78 -21.08 17.13
N GLN A 359 3.47 -21.23 17.10
CA GLN A 359 2.50 -20.25 16.58
C GLN A 359 1.53 -19.79 17.68
N ALA A 360 1.70 -20.23 18.93
CA ALA A 360 0.78 -20.03 20.04
C ALA A 360 0.98 -18.65 20.71
N CYS A 361 0.64 -17.59 19.99
CA CYS A 361 0.69 -16.21 20.47
C CYS A 361 -0.61 -15.46 20.15
N ASP A 362 -1.04 -14.61 21.08
CA ASP A 362 -1.78 -13.38 20.78
C ASP A 362 -0.76 -12.27 20.54
N THR A 363 -0.92 -11.45 19.51
CA THR A 363 0.07 -10.44 19.09
C THR A 363 -0.62 -9.15 18.71
N LEU A 364 0.15 -8.06 18.69
CA LEU A 364 -0.35 -6.75 18.28
C LEU A 364 -0.91 -6.72 16.84
N TYR A 365 -0.60 -7.71 15.99
CA TYR A 365 -1.21 -7.83 14.66
C TYR A 365 -2.63 -8.39 14.66
N HIS A 366 -3.08 -9.04 15.74
CA HIS A 366 -4.49 -9.42 15.87
C HIS A 366 -5.40 -8.19 15.86
N THR A 367 -4.90 -7.02 16.28
CA THR A 367 -5.60 -5.74 16.10
C THR A 367 -5.82 -5.37 14.63
N ARG A 368 -4.93 -5.75 13.70
CA ARG A 368 -5.14 -5.57 12.25
C ARG A 368 -6.29 -6.46 11.75
N ALA A 369 -6.33 -7.73 12.16
CA ALA A 369 -7.43 -8.63 11.82
C ALA A 369 -8.78 -8.15 12.39
N MET A 370 -8.77 -7.61 13.61
CA MET A 370 -9.97 -7.06 14.25
C MET A 370 -10.28 -5.61 13.89
N GLN A 371 -9.46 -4.97 13.04
CA GLN A 371 -9.63 -3.56 12.67
C GLN A 371 -11.04 -3.24 12.14
N PRO A 372 -11.67 -4.06 11.26
CA PRO A 372 -13.02 -3.77 10.80
C PRO A 372 -14.08 -3.83 11.90
N ALA A 373 -13.95 -4.77 12.85
CA ALA A 373 -14.86 -4.87 13.99
C ALA A 373 -14.69 -3.70 14.96
N LEU A 374 -13.44 -3.29 15.23
CA LEU A 374 -13.12 -2.10 16.02
C LEU A 374 -13.68 -0.82 15.35
N LEU A 375 -13.52 -0.69 14.04
CA LEU A 375 -14.06 0.45 13.29
C LEU A 375 -15.60 0.44 13.30
N LEU A 376 -16.25 -0.70 13.09
CA LEU A 376 -17.70 -0.78 13.19
C LEU A 376 -18.18 -0.40 14.61
N TRP A 377 -17.47 -0.86 15.66
CA TRP A 377 -17.82 -0.55 17.04
C TRP A 377 -17.73 0.96 17.34
N GLN A 378 -16.79 1.64 16.70
CA GLN A 378 -16.67 3.08 16.78
C GLN A 378 -17.85 3.80 16.10
N ILE A 379 -18.25 3.38 14.90
CA ILE A 379 -19.17 4.16 14.05
C ILE A 379 -20.63 3.72 14.16
N THR A 380 -20.92 2.56 14.74
CA THR A 380 -22.29 2.05 14.82
C THR A 380 -23.12 2.84 15.84
N GLU A 381 -24.36 3.15 15.45
CA GLU A 381 -25.40 3.68 16.31
C GLU A 381 -26.48 2.62 16.63
N ASP A 382 -26.33 1.40 16.12
CA ASP A 382 -27.23 0.28 16.38
C ASP A 382 -26.86 -0.37 17.73
N PRO A 383 -27.75 -0.36 18.75
CA PRO A 383 -27.45 -0.91 20.07
C PRO A 383 -27.12 -2.41 20.07
N GLU A 384 -27.68 -3.19 19.14
CA GLU A 384 -27.43 -4.64 19.07
C GLU A 384 -26.07 -4.92 18.44
N GLU A 385 -25.70 -4.18 17.40
CA GLU A 385 -24.34 -4.25 16.84
C GLU A 385 -23.30 -3.78 17.87
N GLU A 386 -23.56 -2.67 18.55
CA GLU A 386 -22.68 -2.15 19.60
C GLU A 386 -22.48 -3.17 20.71
N LYS A 387 -23.58 -3.76 21.22
CA LYS A 387 -23.52 -4.79 22.26
C LYS A 387 -22.71 -5.99 21.80
N LYS A 388 -23.00 -6.53 20.61
CA LYS A 388 -22.29 -7.70 20.06
C LYS A 388 -20.78 -7.44 19.94
N LEU A 389 -20.40 -6.27 19.46
CA LEU A 389 -18.99 -5.89 19.30
C LEU A 389 -18.32 -5.69 20.66
N ALA A 390 -18.99 -5.02 21.60
CA ALA A 390 -18.47 -4.81 22.95
C ALA A 390 -18.25 -6.15 23.69
N ASP A 391 -19.21 -7.07 23.63
CA ASP A 391 -19.14 -8.40 24.25
C ASP A 391 -17.94 -9.22 23.75
N ALA A 392 -17.56 -9.05 22.47
CA ALA A 392 -16.40 -9.73 21.88
C ALA A 392 -15.07 -9.00 22.18
N LEU A 393 -15.02 -7.69 21.96
CA LEU A 393 -13.78 -6.90 21.95
C LEU A 393 -13.29 -6.53 23.35
N VAL A 394 -14.20 -6.12 24.25
CA VAL A 394 -13.83 -5.58 25.57
C VAL A 394 -13.07 -6.61 26.42
N PRO A 395 -13.49 -7.89 26.52
CA PRO A 395 -12.76 -8.87 27.32
C PRO A 395 -11.33 -9.10 26.82
N TRP A 396 -11.14 -9.22 25.51
CA TRP A 396 -9.83 -9.40 24.89
C TRP A 396 -8.91 -8.19 25.09
N LEU A 397 -9.40 -6.99 24.75
CA LEU A 397 -8.63 -5.75 24.95
C LEU A 397 -8.24 -5.57 26.42
N LYS A 398 -9.11 -5.99 27.35
CA LYS A 398 -8.81 -5.91 28.79
C LYS A 398 -7.73 -6.91 29.19
N THR A 399 -7.69 -8.11 28.61
CA THR A 399 -6.57 -9.05 28.76
C THR A 399 -5.24 -8.40 28.34
N GLU A 400 -5.23 -7.80 27.15
CA GLU A 400 -4.06 -7.11 26.60
C GLU A 400 -3.63 -5.91 27.45
N ALA A 401 -4.57 -5.06 27.88
CA ALA A 401 -4.28 -3.91 28.73
C ALA A 401 -3.70 -4.32 30.09
N LEU A 402 -4.29 -5.34 30.74
CA LEU A 402 -3.81 -5.84 32.02
C LEU A 402 -2.44 -6.53 31.91
N SER A 403 -2.07 -7.04 30.74
CA SER A 403 -0.74 -7.62 30.54
C SER A 403 0.39 -6.59 30.73
N ALA A 404 0.09 -5.29 30.58
CA ALA A 404 1.06 -4.23 30.81
C ALA A 404 1.60 -4.25 32.25
N GLN A 405 0.81 -4.68 33.23
CA GLN A 405 1.20 -4.76 34.64
C GLN A 405 2.11 -5.96 34.96
N SER A 406 2.11 -7.00 34.12
CA SER A 406 2.96 -8.18 34.36
C SER A 406 4.45 -7.84 34.26
N THR A 407 5.26 -8.39 35.15
CA THR A 407 6.73 -8.31 35.12
C THR A 407 7.40 -9.60 34.68
N ALA A 408 6.60 -10.59 34.27
CA ALA A 408 7.11 -11.87 33.80
C ALA A 408 8.09 -11.69 32.64
N ARG A 409 9.12 -12.55 32.60
CA ARG A 409 10.20 -12.57 31.60
C ARG A 409 10.97 -11.25 31.49
N ASP A 410 11.20 -10.63 32.64
CA ASP A 410 11.93 -9.36 32.77
C ASP A 410 11.23 -8.18 32.08
N LYS A 411 9.91 -8.26 31.89
CA LYS A 411 9.15 -7.15 31.31
C LYS A 411 9.10 -5.99 32.32
N PRO A 412 9.41 -4.75 31.91
CA PRO A 412 9.16 -3.60 32.75
C PRO A 412 7.66 -3.45 33.03
N GLU A 413 7.31 -3.18 34.28
CA GLU A 413 5.93 -2.88 34.64
C GLU A 413 5.41 -1.67 33.86
N GLY A 414 4.15 -1.74 33.44
CA GLY A 414 3.48 -0.69 32.68
C GLY A 414 3.78 -0.67 31.17
N ILE A 415 4.53 -1.64 30.64
CA ILE A 415 4.80 -1.77 29.21
C ILE A 415 3.95 -2.88 28.59
N VAL A 416 3.19 -2.56 27.54
CA VAL A 416 2.46 -3.54 26.72
C VAL A 416 3.48 -4.44 25.99
N PRO A 417 3.39 -5.79 26.11
CA PRO A 417 4.31 -6.70 25.45
C PRO A 417 4.09 -6.76 23.93
N SER A 418 5.01 -7.41 23.21
CA SER A 418 4.82 -7.70 21.77
C SER A 418 3.78 -8.79 21.49
N ALA A 419 3.58 -9.68 22.46
CA ALA A 419 2.67 -10.81 22.39
C ALA A 419 2.33 -11.35 23.78
N LEU A 420 1.27 -12.14 23.87
CA LEU A 420 0.94 -13.03 24.98
C LEU A 420 1.00 -14.48 24.51
N HIS A 421 1.59 -15.35 25.32
CA HIS A 421 1.72 -16.77 25.00
C HIS A 421 0.40 -17.51 25.28
N TRP A 422 -0.01 -18.37 24.36
CA TRP A 422 -1.12 -19.30 24.57
C TRP A 422 -0.61 -20.68 25.02
N PRO A 423 -1.20 -21.31 26.07
CA PRO A 423 -2.33 -20.86 26.88
C PRO A 423 -1.95 -20.05 28.13
N SER A 424 -0.66 -19.82 28.41
CA SER A 424 -0.25 -19.29 29.73
C SER A 424 -0.72 -17.86 30.04
N GLY A 425 -0.98 -17.05 29.01
CA GLY A 425 -1.31 -15.63 29.15
C GLY A 425 -0.13 -14.74 29.57
N GLU A 426 1.08 -15.30 29.61
CA GLU A 426 2.29 -14.55 29.96
C GLU A 426 2.84 -13.74 28.78
N PRO A 427 3.49 -12.59 29.03
CA PRO A 427 4.25 -11.84 28.02
C PRO A 427 5.27 -12.66 27.21
N GLY A 428 5.27 -12.47 25.89
CA GLY A 428 6.15 -13.16 24.94
C GLY A 428 5.49 -14.37 24.27
N GLY A 429 6.22 -15.12 23.45
CA GLY A 429 5.80 -16.42 22.91
C GLY A 429 6.63 -17.58 23.45
N PRO A 430 6.59 -18.79 22.87
CA PRO A 430 7.25 -19.97 23.44
C PRO A 430 8.75 -19.75 23.69
N ASN A 431 9.21 -19.95 24.94
CA ASN A 431 10.61 -19.82 25.36
C ASN A 431 11.32 -18.52 24.91
N SER A 432 10.58 -17.41 24.82
CA SER A 432 11.07 -16.15 24.23
C SER A 432 10.92 -14.95 25.17
N LYS A 433 11.60 -13.85 24.82
CA LYS A 433 11.51 -12.58 25.55
C LYS A 433 10.25 -11.81 25.15
N TRP A 434 9.72 -11.01 26.08
CA TRP A 434 8.48 -10.24 25.89
C TRP A 434 8.51 -9.24 24.71
N PHE A 435 9.71 -8.81 24.28
CA PHE A 435 9.92 -7.86 23.17
C PHE A 435 10.26 -8.54 21.83
N ASN A 436 10.47 -9.85 21.82
CA ASN A 436 10.76 -10.64 20.63
C ASN A 436 10.13 -12.04 20.82
N PRO A 437 8.87 -12.22 20.41
CA PRO A 437 8.04 -13.31 20.91
C PRO A 437 8.32 -14.66 20.22
N GLY A 438 9.13 -14.71 19.17
CA GLY A 438 9.62 -15.97 18.58
C GLY A 438 8.57 -16.85 17.90
N CYS A 439 7.30 -16.45 17.86
CA CYS A 439 6.20 -17.24 17.29
C CYS A 439 6.02 -17.10 15.77
N HIS A 440 7.07 -16.69 15.06
CA HIS A 440 7.07 -16.46 13.62
C HIS A 440 8.43 -16.78 13.00
N PHE A 441 8.42 -17.30 11.76
CA PHE A 441 9.64 -17.52 10.99
C PHE A 441 10.30 -16.19 10.61
N ASN A 442 9.50 -15.19 10.19
CA ASN A 442 9.93 -13.81 10.04
C ASN A 442 9.60 -13.03 11.32
N ALA A 443 10.60 -12.82 12.16
CA ALA A 443 10.40 -12.16 13.45
C ALA A 443 10.33 -10.63 13.36
N SER A 444 10.66 -10.01 12.22
CA SER A 444 10.79 -8.55 12.10
C SER A 444 9.50 -7.78 12.44
N PRO A 445 8.34 -8.09 11.82
CA PRO A 445 7.12 -7.33 12.08
C PRO A 445 6.56 -7.53 13.50
N PHE A 446 6.87 -8.66 14.15
CA PHE A 446 6.36 -9.03 15.48
C PHE A 446 7.25 -8.57 16.65
N LYS A 447 8.43 -8.02 16.39
CA LYS A 447 9.31 -7.46 17.44
C LYS A 447 8.75 -6.15 17.95
N TRP A 448 8.85 -5.93 19.26
CA TRP A 448 8.43 -4.68 19.88
C TRP A 448 9.28 -3.48 19.36
N PRO A 449 8.68 -2.31 19.07
CA PRO A 449 7.28 -1.96 19.29
C PRO A 449 6.33 -2.45 18.17
N GLY A 450 6.81 -2.96 17.04
CA GLY A 450 5.95 -3.54 15.99
C GLY A 450 4.76 -2.64 15.63
N PRO A 451 3.54 -3.18 15.46
CA PRO A 451 2.34 -2.39 15.19
C PRO A 451 1.66 -1.81 16.45
N MET A 452 2.40 -1.51 17.53
CA MET A 452 1.86 -1.03 18.83
C MET A 452 0.82 0.09 18.73
N ARG A 453 0.94 0.97 17.73
CA ARG A 453 -0.01 2.06 17.51
C ARG A 453 -1.45 1.56 17.35
N LEU A 454 -1.66 0.38 16.74
CA LEU A 454 -2.98 -0.21 16.56
C LEU A 454 -3.60 -0.57 17.90
N MET A 455 -2.86 -1.31 18.73
CA MET A 455 -3.34 -1.73 20.06
C MET A 455 -3.59 -0.53 20.98
N LEU A 456 -2.67 0.45 21.01
CA LEU A 456 -2.87 1.66 21.83
C LEU A 456 -4.10 2.47 21.39
N ARG A 457 -4.41 2.53 20.09
CA ARG A 457 -5.66 3.13 19.62
C ARG A 457 -6.90 2.32 19.99
N ALA A 458 -6.81 0.99 19.93
CA ALA A 458 -7.90 0.14 20.37
C ALA A 458 -8.20 0.35 21.87
N PHE A 459 -7.18 0.57 22.70
CA PHE A 459 -7.37 0.97 24.10
C PHE A 459 -8.03 2.35 24.23
N VAL A 460 -7.62 3.35 23.45
CA VAL A 460 -8.31 4.66 23.45
C VAL A 460 -9.78 4.51 23.06
N LEU A 461 -10.09 3.73 22.01
CA LEU A 461 -11.47 3.46 21.60
C LEU A 461 -12.25 2.81 22.73
N ALA A 462 -11.68 1.77 23.35
CA ALA A 462 -12.33 1.05 24.44
C ALA A 462 -12.57 1.96 25.64
N TYR A 463 -11.62 2.84 25.99
CA TYR A 463 -11.82 3.84 27.04
C TYR A 463 -12.96 4.80 26.71
N ILE A 464 -13.00 5.36 25.49
CA ILE A 464 -14.07 6.28 25.09
C ILE A 464 -15.45 5.61 25.11
N LYS A 465 -15.54 4.33 24.71
CA LYS A 465 -16.81 3.59 24.66
C LYS A 465 -17.28 3.08 26.03
N THR A 466 -16.37 2.81 26.96
CA THR A 466 -16.71 2.11 28.22
C THR A 466 -16.43 2.92 29.49
N ASN A 467 -15.61 3.97 29.39
CA ASN A 467 -15.07 4.72 30.52
C ASN A 467 -14.28 3.87 31.54
N ASP A 468 -13.80 2.68 31.14
CA ASP A 468 -13.00 1.80 31.99
C ASP A 468 -11.53 2.24 32.00
N ALA A 469 -11.06 2.73 33.15
CA ALA A 469 -9.71 3.22 33.35
C ALA A 469 -8.61 2.17 33.07
N ALA A 470 -8.93 0.88 33.06
CA ALA A 470 -7.99 -0.18 32.72
C ALA A 470 -7.36 0.02 31.33
N PHE A 471 -8.09 0.61 30.38
CA PHE A 471 -7.61 0.85 29.03
C PHE A 471 -6.64 2.06 28.94
N MET A 472 -6.76 3.04 29.83
CA MET A 472 -5.83 4.19 29.86
C MET A 472 -4.57 3.92 30.68
N ALA A 473 -4.61 2.97 31.61
CA ALA A 473 -3.47 2.65 32.47
C ALA A 473 -2.17 2.34 31.69
N PRO A 474 -2.17 1.51 30.62
CA PRO A 474 -0.96 1.27 29.82
C PRO A 474 -0.43 2.55 29.16
N LEU A 475 -1.30 3.41 28.63
CA LEU A 475 -0.89 4.67 27.99
C LEU A 475 -0.23 5.61 29.01
N GLN A 476 -0.79 5.70 30.21
CA GLN A 476 -0.25 6.51 31.31
C GLN A 476 1.13 6.00 31.77
N SER A 477 1.29 4.70 31.95
CA SER A 477 2.58 4.11 32.35
C SER A 477 3.65 4.26 31.26
N MET A 478 3.30 4.03 29.99
CA MET A 478 4.23 4.25 28.87
C MET A 478 4.59 5.73 28.70
N ALA A 479 3.64 6.65 28.96
CA ALA A 479 3.89 8.09 29.00
C ALA A 479 4.90 8.46 30.11
N ALA A 480 4.81 7.86 31.29
CA ALA A 480 5.79 8.05 32.35
C ALA A 480 7.19 7.58 31.91
N TRP A 481 7.31 6.39 31.32
CA TRP A 481 8.58 5.91 30.76
C TRP A 481 9.14 6.81 29.66
N ARG A 482 8.27 7.36 28.80
CA ARG A 482 8.67 8.31 27.77
C ARG A 482 9.21 9.61 28.38
N ARG A 483 8.55 10.16 29.40
CA ARG A 483 9.02 11.36 30.13
C ARG A 483 10.40 11.13 30.75
N GLU A 484 10.62 9.98 31.38
CA GLU A 484 11.93 9.64 31.94
C GLU A 484 13.01 9.50 30.85
N ALA A 485 12.67 8.90 29.71
CA ALA A 485 13.58 8.82 28.56
C ALA A 485 13.95 10.19 27.98
N LEU A 486 13.01 11.14 27.93
CA LEU A 486 13.25 12.51 27.46
C LEU A 486 14.14 13.30 28.42
N LYS A 487 14.08 13.04 29.73
CA LYS A 487 14.98 13.65 30.73
C LYS A 487 16.40 13.07 30.68
N ALA A 488 16.57 11.86 30.16
CA ALA A 488 17.83 11.13 30.16
C ALA A 488 18.24 10.62 28.75
N PRO A 489 18.42 11.52 27.77
CA PRO A 489 18.68 11.14 26.38
C PRO A 489 19.95 10.31 26.21
N ASP A 490 20.99 10.57 27.00
CA ASP A 490 22.29 9.89 26.92
C ASP A 490 22.43 8.68 27.87
N ALA A 491 21.45 8.45 28.75
CA ALA A 491 21.55 7.37 29.72
C ALA A 491 21.57 5.99 29.04
N ASN A 492 22.37 5.07 29.57
CA ASN A 492 22.39 3.69 29.11
C ASN A 492 21.00 3.07 29.29
N ALA A 493 20.44 2.53 28.21
CA ALA A 493 19.11 1.96 28.18
C ALA A 493 19.19 0.54 27.60
N PRO A 494 19.54 -0.47 28.43
CA PRO A 494 19.64 -1.85 27.98
C PRO A 494 18.36 -2.30 27.30
N LYS A 495 18.48 -3.05 26.20
CA LYS A 495 17.32 -3.56 25.44
C LYS A 495 16.38 -4.34 26.37
N GLY A 496 15.10 -4.01 26.32
CA GLY A 496 14.09 -4.59 27.21
C GLY A 496 13.90 -3.88 28.54
N SER A 497 14.69 -2.86 28.89
CA SER A 497 14.47 -2.02 30.07
C SER A 497 13.35 -1.00 29.87
N GLY A 498 12.77 -0.47 30.95
CA GLY A 498 11.73 0.58 30.87
C GLY A 498 12.23 1.86 30.18
N LEU A 499 13.46 2.28 30.47
CA LEU A 499 14.09 3.43 29.80
C LEU A 499 14.30 3.17 28.31
N TRP A 500 14.67 1.94 27.91
CA TRP A 500 14.74 1.56 26.50
C TRP A 500 13.37 1.68 25.84
N CYS A 501 12.31 1.20 26.50
CA CYS A 501 10.95 1.35 25.98
C CYS A 501 10.58 2.83 25.79
N GLY A 502 10.84 3.67 26.79
CA GLY A 502 10.61 5.11 26.72
C GLY A 502 11.35 5.78 25.56
N LYS A 503 12.57 5.33 25.22
CA LYS A 503 13.32 5.88 24.09
C LYS A 503 12.73 5.49 22.73
N GLN A 504 12.07 4.34 22.62
CA GLN A 504 11.55 3.80 21.36
C GLN A 504 10.08 4.14 21.09
N ILE A 505 9.26 4.36 22.12
CA ILE A 505 7.80 4.40 21.96
C ILE A 505 7.22 5.74 21.44
N GLY A 506 8.00 6.82 21.46
CA GLY A 506 7.52 8.20 21.27
C GLY A 506 6.45 8.38 20.19
N GLY A 507 6.79 8.12 18.93
CA GLY A 507 5.84 8.28 17.82
C GLY A 507 4.63 7.33 17.84
N HIS A 508 4.78 6.11 18.38
CA HIS A 508 3.66 5.17 18.52
C HIS A 508 2.69 5.63 19.61
N LEU A 509 3.21 6.15 20.71
CA LEU A 509 2.41 6.66 21.82
C LEU A 509 1.75 8.00 21.48
N ALA A 510 2.49 8.92 20.84
CA ALA A 510 1.96 10.22 20.41
C ALA A 510 0.78 10.09 19.45
N ASP A 511 0.78 9.07 18.60
CA ASP A 511 -0.32 8.78 17.69
C ASP A 511 -1.63 8.45 18.45
N ALA A 512 -1.58 7.58 19.48
CA ALA A 512 -2.75 7.27 20.31
C ALA A 512 -3.14 8.41 21.27
N LEU A 513 -2.16 9.06 21.91
CA LEU A 513 -2.41 10.21 22.80
C LEU A 513 -2.97 11.41 22.04
N GLY A 514 -2.57 11.62 20.78
CA GLY A 514 -3.12 12.66 19.93
C GLY A 514 -4.60 12.43 19.61
N LYS A 515 -4.99 11.17 19.34
CA LYS A 515 -6.40 10.79 19.20
C LYS A 515 -7.18 11.04 20.48
N TYR A 516 -6.67 10.57 21.62
CA TYR A 516 -7.29 10.82 22.92
C TYR A 516 -7.49 12.31 23.18
N ARG A 517 -6.46 13.13 22.95
CA ARG A 517 -6.49 14.60 23.10
C ARG A 517 -7.56 15.26 22.23
N LEU A 518 -7.72 14.82 20.98
CA LEU A 518 -8.74 15.36 20.06
C LEU A 518 -10.16 15.00 20.46
N LEU A 519 -10.38 13.76 20.91
CA LEU A 519 -11.72 13.25 21.24
C LEU A 519 -12.20 13.68 22.62
N SER A 520 -11.30 13.74 23.61
CA SER A 520 -11.65 14.07 25.00
C SER A 520 -11.46 15.54 25.36
N GLY A 521 -10.60 16.27 24.63
CA GLY A 521 -10.16 17.61 25.02
C GLY A 521 -9.10 17.64 26.14
N ASP A 522 -8.71 16.48 26.67
CA ASP A 522 -7.80 16.36 27.83
C ASP A 522 -6.35 16.66 27.45
N LYS A 523 -5.77 17.67 28.11
CA LYS A 523 -4.43 18.22 27.87
C LYS A 523 -3.32 17.55 28.68
N SER A 524 -3.62 16.50 29.44
CA SER A 524 -2.67 15.84 30.37
C SER A 524 -1.40 15.27 29.72
N PHE A 525 -1.37 15.19 28.39
CA PHE A 525 -0.26 14.66 27.61
C PHE A 525 0.31 15.67 26.59
N ASP A 526 -0.09 16.95 26.65
CA ASP A 526 0.36 17.97 25.70
C ASP A 526 1.89 18.14 25.73
N ASP A 527 2.55 17.86 26.87
CA ASP A 527 4.01 17.85 27.00
C ASP A 527 4.67 16.81 26.08
N LEU A 528 4.12 15.59 26.04
CA LEU A 528 4.61 14.53 25.17
C LEU A 528 4.25 14.77 23.70
N LEU A 529 3.04 15.28 23.44
CA LEU A 529 2.60 15.60 22.08
C LEU A 529 3.44 16.72 21.46
N THR A 530 3.85 17.71 22.26
CA THR A 530 4.76 18.77 21.82
C THR A 530 6.12 18.21 21.37
N SER A 531 6.62 17.17 22.05
CA SER A 531 7.86 16.47 21.70
C SER A 531 7.69 15.59 20.46
N ASP A 532 6.69 14.72 20.47
CA ASP A 532 6.70 13.50 19.64
C ASP A 532 5.66 13.48 18.52
N ALA A 533 4.62 14.32 18.57
CA ALA A 533 3.61 14.36 17.51
C ALA A 533 4.17 14.97 16.22
N SER A 534 3.51 14.72 15.08
CA SER A 534 3.85 15.42 13.84
C SER A 534 3.50 16.91 13.97
N GLU A 535 4.21 17.78 13.24
CA GLU A 535 3.98 19.23 13.26
C GLU A 535 2.52 19.59 12.96
N MET A 536 1.91 18.92 11.97
CA MET A 536 0.51 19.14 11.63
C MET A 536 -0.43 18.65 12.75
N ALA A 537 -0.11 17.55 13.43
CA ALA A 537 -0.89 17.11 14.58
C ALA A 537 -0.79 18.12 15.74
N LYS A 538 0.40 18.65 16.03
CA LYS A 538 0.59 19.72 17.04
C LYS A 538 -0.23 20.96 16.70
N TYR A 539 -0.17 21.41 15.44
CA TYR A 539 -0.96 22.54 14.96
C TYR A 539 -2.46 22.28 15.09
N ARG A 540 -2.94 21.10 14.68
CA ARG A 540 -4.35 20.71 14.77
C ARG A 540 -4.89 20.74 16.20
N MET A 541 -4.04 20.43 17.18
CA MET A 541 -4.36 20.45 18.62
C MET A 541 -4.13 21.82 19.28
N GLY A 542 -3.64 22.82 18.55
CA GLY A 542 -3.38 24.17 19.06
C GLY A 542 -2.14 24.28 19.97
N ILE A 543 -1.23 23.29 19.92
CA ILE A 543 0.00 23.24 20.73
C ILE A 543 1.28 23.47 19.90
N GLY A 544 1.13 23.73 18.60
CA GLY A 544 2.23 24.00 17.69
C GLY A 544 1.85 24.99 16.59
N SER A 545 2.84 25.38 15.80
CA SER A 545 2.68 26.33 14.70
C SER A 545 2.23 25.67 13.41
N LYS A 546 1.51 26.42 12.57
CA LYS A 546 1.17 26.00 11.21
C LYS A 546 2.46 25.65 10.44
N PRO A 547 2.54 24.49 9.77
CA PRO A 547 3.64 24.20 8.84
C PRO A 547 3.79 25.32 7.81
N ASP A 548 5.03 25.79 7.62
CA ASP A 548 5.37 26.78 6.61
C ASP A 548 5.35 26.17 5.18
N ASP A 549 5.38 27.04 4.18
CA ASP A 549 5.32 26.63 2.77
C ASP A 549 6.53 25.80 2.33
N GLU A 550 7.71 25.98 2.95
CA GLU A 550 8.91 25.21 2.63
C GLU A 550 8.78 23.74 3.06
N LYS A 551 8.24 23.50 4.27
CA LYS A 551 7.93 22.15 4.76
C LYS A 551 6.89 21.48 3.86
N LEU A 552 5.84 22.21 3.46
CA LEU A 552 4.85 21.69 2.53
C LEU A 552 5.49 21.34 1.19
N GLU A 553 6.32 22.22 0.63
CA GLU A 553 7.03 21.96 -0.62
C GLU A 553 7.93 20.72 -0.54
N ASN A 554 8.71 20.58 0.54
CA ASN A 554 9.56 19.43 0.76
C ASN A 554 8.77 18.12 0.88
N ALA A 555 7.59 18.16 1.52
CA ALA A 555 6.71 17.01 1.65
C ALA A 555 6.14 16.51 0.30
N TRP A 556 6.02 17.39 -0.71
CA TRP A 556 5.38 17.05 -2.00
C TRP A 556 6.35 16.96 -3.18
N LYS A 557 7.57 17.50 -3.03
CA LYS A 557 8.57 17.56 -4.10
C LYS A 557 8.84 16.19 -4.72
N GLY A 558 8.77 15.12 -3.93
CA GLY A 558 8.91 13.73 -4.41
C GLY A 558 7.90 13.36 -5.50
N LEU A 559 6.66 13.85 -5.41
CA LEU A 559 5.61 13.57 -6.40
C LEU A 559 5.89 14.23 -7.76
N ARG A 560 6.80 15.21 -7.85
CA ARG A 560 7.17 15.88 -9.11
C ARG A 560 8.16 15.08 -9.95
N LEU A 561 8.71 14.01 -9.38
CA LEU A 561 9.81 13.24 -9.97
C LEU A 561 9.34 11.82 -10.27
N ASN A 562 9.98 11.20 -11.27
CA ASN A 562 9.96 9.76 -11.54
C ASN A 562 8.54 9.18 -11.62
N GLN A 563 7.68 9.74 -12.49
CA GLN A 563 6.30 9.26 -12.69
C GLN A 563 6.21 7.72 -12.80
N ALA A 564 7.14 7.13 -13.56
CA ALA A 564 7.25 5.69 -13.78
C ALA A 564 7.46 4.89 -12.49
N ALA A 565 8.19 5.42 -11.49
CA ALA A 565 8.41 4.78 -10.20
C ALA A 565 7.16 4.64 -9.34
N TRP A 566 6.09 5.37 -9.66
CA TRP A 566 4.79 5.29 -9.00
C TRP A 566 3.75 4.51 -9.81
N THR A 567 4.06 4.23 -11.08
CA THR A 567 3.11 3.75 -12.09
C THR A 567 3.67 2.53 -12.83
N THR A 568 4.28 2.74 -13.99
CA THR A 568 4.65 1.67 -14.94
C THR A 568 5.73 0.73 -14.42
N GLU A 569 6.59 1.17 -13.50
CA GLU A 569 7.71 0.37 -12.98
C GLU A 569 7.36 -0.52 -11.79
N VAL A 570 6.35 -0.14 -11.00
CA VAL A 570 5.94 -0.87 -9.79
C VAL A 570 5.55 -2.31 -10.11
N ARG A 571 6.05 -3.25 -9.27
CA ARG A 571 5.81 -4.70 -9.42
C ARG A 571 4.92 -5.31 -8.35
N TRP A 572 4.80 -4.66 -7.20
CA TRP A 572 3.94 -5.04 -6.08
C TRP A 572 3.20 -3.81 -5.60
N THR A 573 1.89 -3.91 -5.44
CA THR A 573 1.00 -2.77 -5.23
C THR A 573 1.05 -2.22 -3.81
N ASP A 574 1.48 -3.03 -2.84
CA ASP A 574 1.85 -2.58 -1.49
C ASP A 574 3.18 -1.77 -1.49
N ARG A 575 3.89 -1.72 -2.63
CA ARG A 575 5.10 -0.90 -2.87
C ARG A 575 4.85 0.39 -3.61
N ILE A 576 3.60 0.75 -3.90
CA ILE A 576 3.26 2.09 -4.40
C ILE A 576 3.80 3.13 -3.42
N LEU A 577 4.43 4.19 -3.95
CA LEU A 577 5.15 5.24 -3.21
C LEU A 577 6.43 4.81 -2.44
N LYS A 578 6.90 3.56 -2.51
CA LYS A 578 8.09 3.12 -1.74
C LYS A 578 9.42 3.48 -2.38
N TRP A 579 9.45 3.81 -3.67
CA TRP A 579 10.69 3.99 -4.44
C TRP A 579 11.80 4.81 -3.75
N PRO A 580 11.56 6.04 -3.23
CA PRO A 580 12.63 6.80 -2.58
C PRO A 580 13.15 6.10 -1.33
N LYS A 581 12.26 5.58 -0.49
CA LYS A 581 12.63 4.95 0.78
C LYS A 581 13.30 3.59 0.59
N ALA A 582 12.79 2.78 -0.33
CA ALA A 582 13.21 1.39 -0.50
C ALA A 582 14.46 1.26 -1.38
N TYR A 583 14.68 2.17 -2.31
CA TYR A 583 15.79 2.09 -3.28
C TYR A 583 16.58 3.39 -3.42
N ALA A 584 15.96 4.47 -3.92
CA ALA A 584 16.74 5.61 -4.41
C ALA A 584 17.59 6.29 -3.33
N ASN A 585 17.12 6.34 -2.08
CA ASN A 585 17.82 6.98 -0.97
C ASN A 585 19.00 6.19 -0.41
N TRP A 586 19.33 5.04 -1.00
CA TRP A 586 20.64 4.42 -0.81
C TRP A 586 21.75 5.08 -1.65
N TYR A 587 21.38 5.84 -2.68
CA TYR A 587 22.32 6.38 -3.67
C TYR A 587 22.16 7.90 -3.91
N SER A 588 20.98 8.46 -3.67
CA SER A 588 20.68 9.88 -3.88
C SER A 588 19.67 10.40 -2.86
N ASP A 589 19.72 11.68 -2.50
CA ASP A 589 18.77 12.23 -1.53
C ASP A 589 17.46 12.68 -2.22
N LEU A 590 16.60 11.70 -2.58
CA LEU A 590 15.30 12.03 -3.16
C LEU A 590 14.27 12.37 -2.06
N PRO A 591 13.46 13.44 -2.26
CA PRO A 591 12.40 13.80 -1.34
C PRO A 591 11.31 12.72 -1.30
N LYS A 592 10.81 12.46 -0.08
CA LYS A 592 9.79 11.43 0.19
C LYS A 592 8.42 12.08 0.29
N PRO A 593 7.40 11.61 -0.46
CA PRO A 593 6.04 12.12 -0.30
C PRO A 593 5.46 11.80 1.08
N ASP A 594 4.89 12.78 1.78
CA ASP A 594 4.26 12.58 3.10
C ASP A 594 2.72 12.50 3.01
N VAL A 595 2.19 11.37 2.57
CA VAL A 595 0.73 11.20 2.42
C VAL A 595 -0.06 11.38 3.73
N ASN A 596 0.58 11.22 4.90
CA ASN A 596 -0.07 11.44 6.19
C ASN A 596 -0.29 12.93 6.47
N LEU A 597 0.66 13.78 6.05
CA LEU A 597 0.47 15.23 6.11
C LEU A 597 -0.68 15.68 5.20
N LEU A 598 -0.82 15.14 3.98
CA LEU A 598 -1.99 15.41 3.13
C LEU A 598 -3.29 14.96 3.80
N HIS A 599 -3.30 13.75 4.35
CA HIS A 599 -4.45 13.22 5.06
C HIS A 599 -4.85 14.12 6.23
N THR A 600 -3.88 14.53 7.06
CA THR A 600 -4.14 15.40 8.21
C THR A 600 -4.65 16.78 7.77
N MET A 601 -4.06 17.37 6.73
CA MET A 601 -4.50 18.67 6.21
C MET A 601 -5.93 18.65 5.66
N THR A 602 -6.29 17.57 4.95
CA THR A 602 -7.57 17.47 4.22
C THR A 602 -8.72 16.97 5.09
N THR A 603 -8.45 16.07 6.02
CA THR A 603 -9.48 15.47 6.89
C THR A 603 -9.54 16.12 8.27
N GLY A 604 -8.44 16.71 8.72
CA GLY A 604 -8.28 17.18 10.10
C GLY A 604 -8.02 16.06 11.11
N ASP A 605 -7.91 14.83 10.63
CA ASP A 605 -7.57 13.67 11.44
C ASP A 605 -6.06 13.58 11.67
N VAL A 606 -5.62 13.07 12.82
CA VAL A 606 -4.19 12.92 13.13
C VAL A 606 -3.76 11.46 13.09
N GLY A 607 -2.54 11.21 12.62
CA GLY A 607 -1.97 9.87 12.55
C GLY A 607 -2.52 9.04 11.39
N SER A 608 -2.51 7.71 11.54
CA SER A 608 -3.11 6.78 10.56
C SER A 608 -4.64 6.86 10.50
N SER A 609 -5.27 6.40 9.42
CA SER A 609 -6.73 6.25 9.27
C SER A 609 -7.29 4.90 9.75
N ALA A 610 -6.42 3.97 10.17
CA ALA A 610 -6.79 2.58 10.42
C ALA A 610 -7.82 2.38 11.56
N LEU A 611 -7.74 3.18 12.63
CA LEU A 611 -8.63 3.12 13.81
C LEU A 611 -8.92 4.52 14.35
N LEU A 612 -10.14 4.80 14.80
CA LEU A 612 -10.54 6.12 15.32
C LEU A 612 -10.30 7.29 14.35
N PRO A 613 -10.64 7.22 13.05
CA PRO A 613 -10.50 8.39 12.19
C PRO A 613 -11.49 9.47 12.59
N VAL A 614 -11.01 10.70 12.82
CA VAL A 614 -11.84 11.89 13.02
C VAL A 614 -12.23 12.41 11.64
N LEU A 615 -13.28 11.80 11.06
CA LEU A 615 -13.72 12.16 9.72
C LEU A 615 -14.44 13.49 9.70
N SER A 616 -14.17 14.20 8.61
CA SER A 616 -14.74 15.45 8.21
C SER A 616 -15.74 15.17 7.09
N PRO A 617 -16.86 15.91 6.93
CA PRO A 617 -17.72 15.74 5.76
C PRO A 617 -16.90 15.85 4.47
N ARG A 618 -17.05 14.84 3.59
CA ARG A 618 -16.34 14.76 2.31
C ARG A 618 -16.72 15.93 1.40
N LEU A 619 -15.74 16.38 0.63
CA LEU A 619 -15.92 17.43 -0.37
C LEU A 619 -16.43 16.83 -1.68
N LYS A 620 -17.50 17.41 -2.21
CA LYS A 620 -18.07 17.02 -3.52
C LYS A 620 -17.19 17.42 -4.69
N ASP A 621 -16.52 18.56 -4.56
CA ASP A 621 -15.59 19.04 -5.58
C ASP A 621 -14.25 18.31 -5.45
N LEU A 622 -13.81 17.70 -6.55
CA LEU A 622 -12.52 17.01 -6.65
C LEU A 622 -11.35 17.93 -6.27
N PRO A 623 -10.17 17.35 -5.96
CA PRO A 623 -8.97 18.14 -5.65
C PRO A 623 -8.56 19.14 -6.73
N THR A 624 -9.09 19.06 -7.95
CA THR A 624 -8.86 20.04 -9.01
C THR A 624 -9.49 21.41 -8.72
N ARG A 625 -10.57 21.45 -7.93
CA ARG A 625 -11.39 22.64 -7.68
C ARG A 625 -11.29 23.18 -6.25
N ARG A 626 -10.71 22.42 -5.31
CA ARG A 626 -10.61 22.83 -3.92
C ARG A 626 -9.28 22.43 -3.28
N ALA A 627 -8.76 23.34 -2.46
CA ALA A 627 -7.76 23.06 -1.43
C ALA A 627 -8.40 23.25 -0.04
N THR A 628 -8.01 22.43 0.93
CA THR A 628 -8.61 22.39 2.27
C THR A 628 -7.55 22.30 3.34
N TRP A 629 -7.73 23.07 4.41
CA TRP A 629 -6.83 23.09 5.54
C TRP A 629 -7.64 23.03 6.84
N VAL A 630 -7.50 21.95 7.61
CA VAL A 630 -8.17 21.83 8.91
C VAL A 630 -7.22 22.20 10.04
N GLY A 631 -7.50 23.31 10.72
CA GLY A 631 -6.74 23.83 11.85
C GLY A 631 -7.52 23.83 13.16
N PRO A 632 -6.95 24.40 14.23
CA PRO A 632 -7.61 24.49 15.54
C PRO A 632 -8.87 25.38 15.51
N GLU A 633 -8.92 26.36 14.60
CA GLU A 633 -10.05 27.27 14.40
C GLU A 633 -11.14 26.71 13.45
N GLY A 634 -10.96 25.48 12.97
CA GLY A 634 -11.86 24.83 12.02
C GLY A 634 -11.27 24.68 10.62
N ARG A 635 -12.15 24.45 9.65
CA ARG A 635 -11.78 24.16 8.25
C ARG A 635 -11.70 25.46 7.44
N GLN A 636 -10.57 25.67 6.77
CA GLN A 636 -10.38 26.67 5.73
C GLN A 636 -10.47 26.00 4.36
N GLU A 637 -11.28 26.55 3.46
CA GLU A 637 -11.42 26.05 2.09
C GLU A 637 -11.09 27.17 1.09
N VAL A 638 -10.32 26.82 0.06
CA VAL A 638 -10.03 27.71 -1.08
C VAL A 638 -10.65 27.07 -2.32
N VAL A 639 -11.65 27.74 -2.90
CA VAL A 639 -12.21 27.37 -4.20
C VAL A 639 -11.25 27.83 -5.28
N LEU A 640 -10.85 26.91 -6.14
CA LEU A 640 -9.90 27.11 -7.22
C LEU A 640 -10.67 27.27 -8.53
N PRO A 641 -10.16 28.09 -9.47
CA PRO A 641 -10.86 28.44 -10.70
C PRO A 641 -11.01 27.28 -11.70
#